data_AF-A0AA39LKE2-F1
#
_entry.id   AF-A0AA39LKE2-F1
#
_cell.length_a   1.000
_cell.length_b   1.000
_cell.length_c   1.000
_cell.angle_alpha   90.00
_cell.angle_beta   90.00
_cell.angle_gamma   90.00
#
_symmetry.space_group_name_H-M   'P 1'
#
loop_
_entity.id
_entity.type
_entity.pdbx_description
1 polymer ?
#
loop_
_entity_poly.entity_id
_entity_poly.type
_entity_poly.pdbx_seq_one_letter_code
_entity_poly.pdbx_strand_id
1 'polypeptide(L)'
;MGKKKAQTRRQNGEEQNKLLPKNVDEFAKPEFWENFNKQTNEFEWYGSYADLKKNVSKYMKPTDRYLQIGCGNSNLASDMFDAGFKNITSIDIDEKSIKAQNAKNVNRSSLIFKKCSVDNISEEDSSFNVVVDKGTLDALLPKGDAKNVEYTVVEGYFDEVVRVLKPLGLFLIVTLAQEQIIRFVTSYFEKKNATHGFLIRIEKVDYAQVNRTQRTIGYPVYLVVLTKLLKPLDFDARYIEYVPRKLVGPAVKCSSVDELLGFMLTDRQLQYFIEVCATQKLNREYNMILYNVETGAPRFDICVYDTNEIRNPKKYAIFVVPSERSREYLFDCIEGREELLKSVGMDRVCMVKLFQNEKYGSIESLREELSAFAFHLRPFHCKDESIKILSIGVDYEEKLVVCRGDGVNGPWEIQHLRFSDDQKVRRLVFTNIIAVVQSEARITAHFDDFDKTVIDTRSLSCEHHQMMLGSIMLLNQFEKSGHNDLEANFCVLGLGGGLLTTFLHDVFPKSKVSAVDIDANVFDIAKKYFAMPSDSSRITLFQEDALKYIEECPAKGTFTSFDVIFVDIAGDYQVDGLVCPPAPFAKRHVFEMMKKCLSPQGVLAVNVVSRNKNSKKNVLQEFRGIFKSEYLLNREEDINEIMLGTDASNAKATFANSIAKYSKECDWITVSSNELMNFPRLK
;
A
#
# COMPACT_ATOMS: atom_id res chain seq x y z
N MET A 1 -14.01 29.77 31.64
CA MET A 1 -14.30 30.60 30.44
C MET A 1 -13.97 29.93 29.09
N GLY A 2 -13.04 28.95 29.00
CA GLY A 2 -12.68 28.30 27.72
C GLY A 2 -13.75 27.36 27.10
N LYS A 3 -14.55 26.66 27.91
CA LYS A 3 -15.60 25.74 27.40
C LYS A 3 -16.75 26.46 26.69
N LYS A 4 -17.19 27.63 27.18
CA LYS A 4 -18.22 28.45 26.51
C LYS A 4 -17.75 28.96 25.15
N LYS A 5 -16.53 29.51 25.04
CA LYS A 5 -15.96 29.98 23.75
C LYS A 5 -15.86 28.88 22.68
N ALA A 6 -15.53 27.65 23.07
CA ALA A 6 -15.46 26.51 22.15
C ALA A 6 -16.85 26.04 21.68
N GLN A 7 -17.85 26.11 22.54
CA GLN A 7 -19.24 25.77 22.22
C GLN A 7 -19.88 26.81 21.29
N THR A 8 -19.62 28.10 21.53
CA THR A 8 -20.06 29.21 20.66
C THR A 8 -19.39 29.15 19.27
N ARG A 9 -18.09 28.79 19.19
CA ARG A 9 -17.42 28.58 17.90
C ARG A 9 -17.99 27.39 17.10
N ARG A 10 -18.37 26.30 17.78
CA ARG A 10 -19.02 25.14 17.13
C ARG A 10 -20.42 25.46 16.62
N GLN A 11 -21.24 26.15 17.42
CA GLN A 11 -22.57 26.59 16.99
C GLN A 11 -22.51 27.58 15.81
N ASN A 12 -21.60 28.56 15.85
CA ASN A 12 -21.43 29.49 14.72
C ASN A 12 -20.96 28.78 13.44
N GLY A 13 -20.10 27.75 13.54
CA GLY A 13 -19.66 26.97 12.39
C GLY A 13 -20.75 26.07 11.77
N GLU A 14 -21.62 25.51 12.61
CA GLU A 14 -22.78 24.72 12.14
C GLU A 14 -23.88 25.59 11.51
N GLU A 15 -24.07 26.82 12.00
CA GLU A 15 -24.98 27.80 11.38
C GLU A 15 -24.43 28.35 10.06
N GLN A 16 -23.13 28.65 9.97
CA GLN A 16 -22.48 29.10 8.73
C GLN A 16 -22.52 28.04 7.62
N ASN A 17 -22.38 26.76 7.95
CA ASN A 17 -22.49 25.67 6.97
C ASN A 17 -23.89 25.55 6.34
N LYS A 18 -24.95 26.04 7.01
CA LYS A 18 -26.31 26.07 6.45
C LYS A 18 -26.52 27.21 5.44
N LEU A 19 -25.63 28.21 5.45
CA LEU A 19 -25.67 29.38 4.56
C LEU A 19 -24.86 29.16 3.28
N LEU A 20 -24.02 28.12 3.24
CA LEU A 20 -23.27 27.76 2.04
C LEU A 20 -24.23 27.32 0.92
N PRO A 21 -23.89 27.60 -0.35
CA PRO A 21 -24.71 27.20 -1.48
C PRO A 21 -24.87 25.67 -1.48
N LYS A 22 -26.09 25.19 -1.69
CA LYS A 22 -26.37 23.73 -1.70
C LYS A 22 -25.99 23.08 -3.01
N ASN A 23 -25.98 23.87 -4.08
CA ASN A 23 -25.58 23.47 -5.41
C ASN A 23 -24.97 24.65 -6.16
N VAL A 24 -24.48 24.35 -7.35
CA VAL A 24 -23.75 25.31 -8.19
C VAL A 24 -24.66 26.42 -8.72
N ASP A 25 -25.88 26.09 -9.14
CA ASP A 25 -26.81 27.06 -9.73
C ASP A 25 -27.25 28.12 -8.71
N GLU A 26 -27.25 27.77 -7.42
CA GLU A 26 -27.48 28.72 -6.34
C GLU A 26 -26.29 29.68 -6.15
N PHE A 27 -25.05 29.20 -6.35
CA PHE A 27 -23.84 30.01 -6.21
C PHE A 27 -23.67 31.08 -7.31
N ALA A 28 -24.25 30.87 -8.49
CA ALA A 28 -24.19 31.80 -9.62
C ALA A 28 -25.24 32.93 -9.58
N LYS A 29 -26.18 32.90 -8.62
CA LYS A 29 -27.30 33.85 -8.55
C LYS A 29 -26.96 35.09 -7.71
N PRO A 30 -27.17 36.32 -8.21
CA PRO A 30 -27.00 37.53 -7.42
C PRO A 30 -27.82 37.53 -6.11
N GLU A 31 -29.04 36.96 -6.13
CA GLU A 31 -29.93 36.90 -4.96
C GLU A 31 -29.37 36.01 -3.84
N PHE A 32 -28.60 34.96 -4.18
CA PHE A 32 -27.92 34.13 -3.19
C PHE A 32 -26.89 34.96 -2.42
N TRP A 33 -26.04 35.70 -3.14
CA TRP A 33 -25.00 36.55 -2.53
C TRP A 33 -25.59 37.68 -1.70
N GLU A 34 -26.65 38.33 -2.17
CA GLU A 34 -27.36 39.33 -1.35
C GLU A 34 -27.88 38.75 -0.04
N ASN A 35 -28.35 37.49 -0.03
CA ASN A 35 -28.87 36.84 1.17
C ASN A 35 -27.77 36.26 2.07
N PHE A 36 -26.69 35.74 1.49
CA PHE A 36 -25.50 35.28 2.19
C PHE A 36 -24.81 36.43 2.91
N ASN A 37 -24.61 37.57 2.24
CA ASN A 37 -23.97 38.76 2.80
C ASN A 37 -24.85 39.47 3.85
N LYS A 38 -26.19 39.32 3.81
CA LYS A 38 -27.07 39.76 4.91
C LYS A 38 -26.85 38.96 6.20
N GLN A 39 -26.46 37.70 6.07
CA GLN A 39 -26.41 36.74 7.18
C GLN A 39 -24.98 36.43 7.64
N THR A 40 -23.98 36.96 6.94
CA THR A 40 -22.56 36.77 7.25
C THR A 40 -21.83 38.11 7.32
N ASN A 41 -21.01 38.30 8.36
CA ASN A 41 -20.22 39.53 8.51
C ASN A 41 -18.94 39.48 7.67
N GLU A 42 -18.07 38.51 7.95
CA GLU A 42 -16.79 38.31 7.27
C GLU A 42 -16.68 36.86 6.82
N PHE A 43 -16.34 36.64 5.55
CA PHE A 43 -16.19 35.31 5.00
C PHE A 43 -15.06 35.26 3.97
N GLU A 44 -14.19 34.24 4.08
CA GLU A 44 -13.04 34.05 3.19
C GLU A 44 -13.23 32.81 2.31
N TRP A 45 -13.64 33.04 1.06
CA TRP A 45 -13.56 32.00 0.03
C TRP A 45 -12.10 31.70 -0.29
N TYR A 46 -11.75 30.41 -0.30
CA TYR A 46 -10.43 29.90 -0.70
C TYR A 46 -9.24 30.43 0.11
N GLY A 47 -9.48 30.74 1.39
CA GLY A 47 -8.44 31.14 2.34
C GLY A 47 -8.30 32.66 2.49
N SER A 48 -7.69 33.04 3.61
CA SER A 48 -7.38 34.43 3.96
C SER A 48 -6.12 34.92 3.26
N TYR A 49 -5.83 36.23 3.34
CA TYR A 49 -4.55 36.75 2.86
C TYR A 49 -3.35 36.06 3.52
N ALA A 50 -3.43 35.71 4.81
CA ALA A 50 -2.34 35.01 5.50
C ALA A 50 -2.05 33.65 4.88
N ASP A 51 -3.08 32.94 4.43
CA ASP A 51 -2.95 31.64 3.76
C ASP A 51 -2.32 31.79 2.36
N LEU A 52 -2.70 32.84 1.64
CA LEU A 52 -2.28 33.09 0.26
C LEU A 52 -0.94 33.84 0.15
N LYS A 53 -0.51 34.53 1.21
CA LYS A 53 0.63 35.46 1.22
C LYS A 53 1.89 34.87 0.59
N LYS A 54 2.22 33.62 0.92
CA LYS A 54 3.45 32.96 0.43
C LYS A 54 3.45 32.82 -1.11
N ASN A 55 2.30 32.57 -1.72
CA ASN A 55 2.16 32.43 -3.17
C ASN A 55 2.00 33.78 -3.84
N VAL A 56 1.12 34.64 -3.32
CA VAL A 56 0.70 35.89 -3.96
C VAL A 56 1.76 36.99 -3.85
N SER A 57 2.48 37.10 -2.73
CA SER A 57 3.46 38.17 -2.51
C SER A 57 4.66 38.15 -3.49
N LYS A 58 4.94 37.00 -4.12
CA LYS A 58 5.99 36.88 -5.16
C LYS A 58 5.69 37.76 -6.39
N TYR A 59 4.42 38.09 -6.60
CA TYR A 59 3.89 38.77 -7.77
C TYR A 59 3.51 40.22 -7.52
N MET A 60 3.82 40.76 -6.34
CA MET A 60 3.27 42.03 -5.87
C MET A 60 4.37 42.96 -5.38
N LYS A 61 4.33 44.24 -5.80
CA LYS A 61 5.21 45.30 -5.28
C LYS A 61 4.39 46.37 -4.55
N PRO A 62 4.87 46.93 -3.42
CA PRO A 62 4.15 47.97 -2.69
C PRO A 62 3.71 49.18 -3.53
N THR A 63 4.44 49.48 -4.62
CA THR A 63 4.18 50.59 -5.54
C THR A 63 3.15 50.27 -6.63
N ASP A 64 2.78 49.01 -6.82
CA ASP A 64 1.82 48.60 -7.85
C ASP A 64 0.42 49.15 -7.55
N ARG A 65 -0.37 49.33 -8.61
CA ARG A 65 -1.80 49.63 -8.51
C ARG A 65 -2.60 48.34 -8.70
N TYR A 66 -3.48 48.04 -7.76
CA TYR A 66 -4.23 46.79 -7.67
C TYR A 66 -5.72 46.99 -7.93
N LEU A 67 -6.31 46.07 -8.69
CA LEU A 67 -7.76 45.94 -8.81
C LEU A 67 -8.20 44.59 -8.24
N GLN A 68 -9.01 44.57 -7.19
CA GLN A 68 -9.68 43.37 -6.72
C GLN A 68 -11.09 43.30 -7.32
N ILE A 69 -11.40 42.21 -7.99
CA ILE A 69 -12.70 41.97 -8.63
C ILE A 69 -13.54 41.06 -7.73
N GLY A 70 -14.83 41.37 -7.59
CA GLY A 70 -15.79 40.64 -6.75
C GLY A 70 -15.35 40.54 -5.29
N CYS A 71 -15.14 41.68 -4.65
CA CYS A 71 -14.54 41.74 -3.32
C CYS A 71 -15.44 41.20 -2.18
N GLY A 72 -16.77 41.20 -2.37
CA GLY A 72 -17.76 40.78 -1.38
C GLY A 72 -17.48 41.35 0.02
N ASN A 73 -17.63 40.50 1.03
CA ASN A 73 -17.31 40.79 2.42
C ASN A 73 -15.91 40.27 2.86
N SER A 74 -15.01 39.99 1.92
CA SER A 74 -13.65 39.50 2.21
C SER A 74 -12.74 40.59 2.80
N ASN A 75 -11.83 40.18 3.68
CA ASN A 75 -10.76 41.01 4.23
C ASN A 75 -9.54 41.11 3.33
N LEU A 76 -9.48 40.39 2.21
CA LEU A 76 -8.28 40.30 1.35
C LEU A 76 -7.66 41.68 1.05
N ALA A 77 -8.44 42.65 0.57
CA ALA A 77 -7.93 43.99 0.28
C ALA A 77 -7.47 44.76 1.53
N SER A 78 -8.17 44.59 2.65
CA SER A 78 -7.80 45.26 3.92
C SER A 78 -6.50 44.70 4.47
N ASP A 79 -6.34 43.37 4.44
CA ASP A 79 -5.14 42.68 4.90
C ASP A 79 -3.94 42.96 3.98
N MET A 80 -4.17 43.00 2.66
CA MET A 80 -3.15 43.44 1.70
C MET A 80 -2.72 44.88 1.94
N PHE A 81 -3.68 45.77 2.22
CA PHE A 81 -3.39 47.15 2.56
C PHE A 81 -2.50 47.25 3.79
N ASP A 82 -2.84 46.52 4.85
CA ASP A 82 -2.09 46.50 6.10
C ASP A 82 -0.69 45.86 5.93
N ALA A 83 -0.55 44.94 4.98
CA ALA A 83 0.73 44.35 4.60
C ALA A 83 1.63 45.26 3.74
N GLY A 84 1.14 46.44 3.33
CA GLY A 84 1.94 47.47 2.64
C GLY A 84 1.51 47.79 1.20
N PHE A 85 0.50 47.12 0.66
CA PHE A 85 0.00 47.38 -0.70
C PHE A 85 -1.07 48.49 -0.67
N LYS A 86 -0.66 49.75 -0.82
CA LYS A 86 -1.53 50.89 -0.47
C LYS A 86 -2.48 51.37 -1.56
N ASN A 87 -2.26 50.98 -2.82
CA ASN A 87 -3.03 51.46 -3.98
C ASN A 87 -4.01 50.38 -4.47
N ILE A 88 -5.07 50.12 -3.71
CA ILE A 88 -6.03 49.04 -3.99
C ILE A 88 -7.41 49.66 -4.30
N THR A 89 -7.94 49.31 -5.48
CA THR A 89 -9.35 49.50 -5.82
C THR A 89 -10.04 48.14 -5.79
N SER A 90 -11.14 48.02 -5.07
CA SER A 90 -11.95 46.81 -4.97
C SER A 90 -13.34 47.08 -5.54
N ILE A 91 -13.85 46.18 -6.37
CA ILE A 91 -15.17 46.29 -6.99
C ILE A 91 -16.08 45.11 -6.66
N ASP A 92 -17.39 45.36 -6.61
CA ASP A 92 -18.43 44.35 -6.49
C ASP A 92 -19.77 44.86 -7.05
N ILE A 93 -20.67 43.97 -7.44
CA ILE A 93 -22.03 44.32 -7.87
C ILE A 93 -22.96 44.56 -6.66
N ASP A 94 -22.67 43.94 -5.51
CA ASP A 94 -23.48 44.04 -4.29
C ASP A 94 -23.21 45.35 -3.54
N GLU A 95 -24.15 46.29 -3.66
CA GLU A 95 -24.08 47.60 -3.03
C GLU A 95 -24.00 47.52 -1.49
N LYS A 96 -24.57 46.48 -0.87
CA LYS A 96 -24.53 46.34 0.60
C LYS A 96 -23.13 45.99 1.06
N SER A 97 -22.49 45.03 0.40
CA SER A 97 -21.09 44.69 0.65
C SER A 97 -20.19 45.90 0.49
N ILE A 98 -20.35 46.68 -0.58
CA ILE A 98 -19.57 47.91 -0.79
C ILE A 98 -19.78 48.95 0.32
N LYS A 99 -21.01 49.17 0.78
CA LYS A 99 -21.28 50.09 1.90
C LYS A 99 -20.64 49.59 3.20
N ALA A 100 -20.73 48.29 3.49
CA ALA A 100 -20.12 47.68 4.66
C ALA A 100 -18.59 47.78 4.63
N GLN A 101 -17.97 47.50 3.48
CA GLN A 101 -16.52 47.59 3.29
C GLN A 101 -16.01 49.02 3.44
N ASN A 102 -16.71 50.02 2.87
CA ASN A 102 -16.35 51.43 3.05
C ASN A 102 -16.45 51.87 4.52
N ALA A 103 -17.52 51.48 5.23
CA ALA A 103 -17.66 51.79 6.66
C ALA A 103 -16.55 51.15 7.50
N LYS A 104 -16.20 49.90 7.19
CA LYS A 104 -15.13 49.15 7.87
C LYS A 104 -13.73 49.73 7.62
N ASN A 105 -13.50 50.31 6.44
CA ASN A 105 -12.20 50.76 5.98
C ASN A 105 -12.03 52.28 5.96
N VAL A 106 -12.86 53.02 6.70
CA VAL A 106 -12.81 54.49 6.78
C VAL A 106 -11.43 55.07 7.11
N ASN A 107 -10.61 54.32 7.88
CA ASN A 107 -9.26 54.73 8.28
C ASN A 107 -8.16 54.37 7.24
N ARG A 108 -8.51 53.72 6.12
CA ARG A 108 -7.60 53.32 5.03
C ARG A 108 -7.86 54.17 3.79
N SER A 109 -7.51 55.45 3.83
CA SER A 109 -7.93 56.47 2.86
C SER A 109 -7.57 56.21 1.39
N SER A 110 -6.58 55.37 1.08
CA SER A 110 -6.22 54.99 -0.30
C SER A 110 -6.73 53.60 -0.72
N LEU A 111 -7.48 52.91 0.15
CA LEU A 111 -8.23 51.69 -0.18
C LEU A 111 -9.64 52.07 -0.62
N ILE A 112 -9.99 51.77 -1.86
CA ILE A 112 -11.21 52.27 -2.50
C ILE A 112 -12.16 51.09 -2.77
N PHE A 113 -13.42 51.18 -2.34
CA PHE A 113 -14.47 50.20 -2.68
C PHE A 113 -15.57 50.85 -3.52
N LYS A 114 -15.82 50.31 -4.73
CA LYS A 114 -16.82 50.84 -5.69
C LYS A 114 -17.81 49.77 -6.12
N LYS A 115 -19.08 50.17 -6.30
CA LYS A 115 -20.06 49.33 -6.99
C LYS A 115 -19.74 49.34 -8.48
N CYS A 116 -19.44 48.18 -9.06
CA CYS A 116 -19.10 48.06 -10.48
C CYS A 116 -19.32 46.64 -10.96
N SER A 117 -19.82 46.49 -12.20
CA SER A 117 -19.90 45.18 -12.86
C SER A 117 -18.53 44.77 -13.39
N VAL A 118 -18.29 43.46 -13.43
CA VAL A 118 -16.98 42.90 -13.84
C VAL A 118 -16.77 42.93 -15.36
N ASP A 119 -17.86 42.94 -16.13
CA ASP A 119 -17.91 43.03 -17.60
C ASP A 119 -18.02 44.48 -18.10
N ASN A 120 -18.00 45.47 -17.19
CA ASN A 120 -17.96 46.89 -17.51
C ASN A 120 -17.26 47.67 -16.37
N ILE A 121 -15.93 47.57 -16.32
CA ILE A 121 -15.08 48.16 -15.30
C ILE A 121 -14.86 49.65 -15.58
N SER A 122 -15.38 50.51 -14.72
CA SER A 122 -15.29 51.98 -14.84
C SER A 122 -13.91 52.54 -14.47
N GLU A 123 -12.85 52.00 -15.05
CA GLU A 123 -11.45 52.43 -14.89
C GLU A 123 -10.78 52.55 -16.28
N GLU A 124 -9.73 53.37 -16.35
CA GLU A 124 -9.03 53.64 -17.61
C GLU A 124 -8.27 52.42 -18.13
N ASP A 125 -8.04 52.38 -19.45
CA ASP A 125 -7.22 51.38 -20.11
C ASP A 125 -5.79 51.39 -19.53
N SER A 126 -5.19 50.20 -19.39
CA SER A 126 -3.81 50.06 -18.90
C SER A 126 -3.52 50.84 -17.60
N SER A 127 -4.47 50.85 -16.67
CA SER A 127 -4.37 51.58 -15.41
C SER A 127 -3.82 50.75 -14.25
N PHE A 128 -3.95 49.42 -14.28
CA PHE A 128 -3.55 48.52 -13.20
C PHE A 128 -2.33 47.67 -13.53
N ASN A 129 -1.50 47.46 -12.51
CA ASN A 129 -0.35 46.55 -12.55
C ASN A 129 -0.78 45.11 -12.25
N VAL A 130 -1.71 44.94 -11.31
CA VAL A 130 -2.18 43.62 -10.89
C VAL A 130 -3.70 43.65 -10.73
N VAL A 131 -4.38 42.68 -11.35
CA VAL A 131 -5.80 42.39 -11.13
C VAL A 131 -5.90 41.09 -10.34
N VAL A 132 -6.77 41.04 -9.33
CA VAL A 132 -6.95 39.90 -8.42
C VAL A 132 -8.41 39.48 -8.41
N ASP A 133 -8.64 38.19 -8.68
CA ASP A 133 -9.91 37.49 -8.52
C ASP A 133 -9.75 36.43 -7.43
N LYS A 134 -10.71 36.38 -6.50
CA LYS A 134 -10.81 35.30 -5.52
C LYS A 134 -12.23 34.72 -5.50
N GLY A 135 -12.44 33.75 -6.37
CA GLY A 135 -13.69 32.99 -6.48
C GLY A 135 -14.83 33.66 -7.22
N THR A 136 -14.60 34.82 -7.83
CA THR A 136 -15.57 35.48 -8.71
C THR A 136 -15.74 34.69 -10.01
N LEU A 137 -14.64 34.27 -10.63
CA LEU A 137 -14.70 33.37 -11.79
C LEU A 137 -15.43 32.06 -11.48
N ASP A 138 -15.18 31.46 -10.31
CA ASP A 138 -15.86 30.22 -9.88
C ASP A 138 -17.38 30.39 -9.69
N ALA A 139 -17.83 31.62 -9.41
CA ALA A 139 -19.23 31.98 -9.27
C ALA A 139 -19.89 32.28 -10.61
N LEU A 140 -19.18 32.95 -11.52
CA LEU A 140 -19.71 33.38 -12.81
C LEU A 140 -19.64 32.30 -13.89
N LEU A 141 -18.66 31.39 -13.84
CA LEU A 141 -18.53 30.35 -14.86
C LEU A 141 -19.60 29.26 -14.64
N PRO A 142 -20.49 29.02 -15.61
CA PRO A 142 -21.49 27.95 -15.54
C PRO A 142 -20.82 26.58 -15.38
N LYS A 143 -21.43 25.64 -14.64
CA LYS A 143 -20.91 24.27 -14.51
C LYS A 143 -21.90 23.25 -15.09
N GLY A 144 -21.50 22.56 -16.15
CA GLY A 144 -22.25 21.46 -16.79
C GLY A 144 -22.04 21.36 -18.32
N ASP A 145 -22.34 20.19 -18.91
CA ASP A 145 -22.28 19.87 -20.35
C ASP A 145 -23.42 20.52 -21.18
N ALA A 146 -23.92 21.67 -20.75
CA ALA A 146 -24.95 22.38 -21.49
C ALA A 146 -24.32 22.96 -22.77
N LYS A 147 -24.49 22.26 -23.89
CA LYS A 147 -23.93 22.56 -25.22
C LYS A 147 -24.27 23.97 -25.78
N ASN A 148 -25.03 24.79 -25.06
CA ASN A 148 -25.52 26.11 -25.49
C ASN A 148 -25.44 27.18 -24.37
N VAL A 149 -24.49 27.13 -23.44
CA VAL A 149 -24.33 28.23 -22.47
C VAL A 149 -23.47 29.33 -23.07
N GLU A 150 -24.06 30.50 -23.27
CA GLU A 150 -23.34 31.71 -23.66
C GLU A 150 -22.47 32.21 -22.50
N TYR A 151 -21.16 32.28 -22.71
CA TYR A 151 -20.18 32.79 -21.75
C TYR A 151 -20.05 34.32 -21.78
N THR A 152 -21.03 35.03 -22.33
CA THR A 152 -20.93 36.45 -22.71
C THR A 152 -20.48 37.36 -21.57
N VAL A 153 -20.99 37.15 -20.36
CA VAL A 153 -20.56 37.91 -19.17
C VAL A 153 -19.12 37.60 -18.75
N VAL A 154 -18.69 36.32 -18.83
CA VAL A 154 -17.33 35.92 -18.46
C VAL A 154 -16.31 36.34 -19.51
N GLU A 155 -16.69 36.31 -20.79
CA GLU A 155 -15.87 36.83 -21.89
C GLU A 155 -15.70 38.35 -21.78
N GLY A 156 -16.79 39.09 -21.51
CA GLY A 156 -16.74 40.53 -21.25
C GLY A 156 -15.92 40.88 -20.01
N TYR A 157 -16.04 40.09 -18.94
CA TYR A 157 -15.18 40.19 -17.77
C TYR A 157 -13.70 40.08 -18.14
N PHE A 158 -13.30 39.04 -18.88
CA PHE A 158 -11.90 38.86 -19.26
C PHE A 158 -11.44 39.94 -20.25
N ASP A 159 -12.30 40.44 -21.13
CA ASP A 159 -12.00 41.56 -22.03
C ASP A 159 -11.67 42.83 -21.24
N GLU A 160 -12.46 43.12 -20.21
CA GLU A 160 -12.20 44.26 -19.31
C GLU A 160 -10.90 44.09 -18.53
N VAL A 161 -10.59 42.88 -18.04
CA VAL A 161 -9.30 42.59 -17.41
C VAL A 161 -8.14 42.83 -18.38
N VAL A 162 -8.26 42.35 -19.62
CA VAL A 162 -7.25 42.60 -20.67
C VAL A 162 -7.09 44.10 -20.94
N ARG A 163 -8.18 44.86 -20.97
CA ARG A 163 -8.18 46.31 -21.22
C ARG A 163 -7.50 47.10 -20.09
N VAL A 164 -7.89 46.87 -18.84
CA VAL A 164 -7.39 47.65 -17.69
C VAL A 164 -5.97 47.27 -17.25
N LEU A 165 -5.46 46.10 -17.66
CA LEU A 165 -4.09 45.68 -17.38
C LEU A 165 -3.06 46.41 -18.23
N LYS A 166 -2.04 46.94 -17.56
CA LYS A 166 -0.81 47.44 -18.19
C LYS A 166 -0.09 46.31 -18.94
N PRO A 167 0.72 46.63 -19.96
CA PRO A 167 1.72 45.70 -20.46
C PRO A 167 2.64 45.23 -19.31
N LEU A 168 2.99 43.94 -19.27
CA LEU A 168 3.67 43.28 -18.15
C LEU A 168 2.87 43.23 -16.84
N GLY A 169 1.59 43.59 -16.88
CA GLY A 169 0.66 43.43 -15.77
C GLY A 169 0.26 41.98 -15.55
N LEU A 170 -0.22 41.69 -14.33
CA LEU A 170 -0.56 40.35 -13.88
C LEU A 170 -2.05 40.23 -13.57
N PHE A 171 -2.66 39.13 -14.01
CA PHE A 171 -3.97 38.72 -13.54
C PHE A 171 -3.85 37.46 -12.69
N LEU A 172 -4.29 37.57 -11.44
CA LEU A 172 -4.19 36.54 -10.41
C LEU A 172 -5.58 36.01 -10.09
N ILE A 173 -5.82 34.72 -10.31
CA ILE A 173 -7.10 34.06 -10.03
C ILE A 173 -6.89 33.00 -8.96
N VAL A 174 -7.52 33.17 -7.80
CA VAL A 174 -7.56 32.17 -6.73
C VAL A 174 -8.82 31.33 -6.88
N THR A 175 -8.65 30.03 -7.14
CA THR A 175 -9.74 29.13 -7.55
C THR A 175 -9.54 27.70 -7.04
N LEU A 176 -10.61 26.89 -7.02
CA LEU A 176 -10.52 25.42 -6.89
C LEU A 176 -10.02 24.74 -8.18
N ALA A 177 -9.93 25.51 -9.26
CA ALA A 177 -9.43 25.11 -10.57
C ALA A 177 -10.12 23.86 -11.12
N GLN A 178 -11.45 23.80 -11.00
CA GLN A 178 -12.23 22.73 -11.63
C GLN A 178 -11.91 22.67 -13.14
N GLU A 179 -12.08 21.50 -13.75
CA GLU A 179 -11.67 21.28 -15.15
C GLU A 179 -12.22 22.35 -16.09
N GLN A 180 -13.50 22.72 -15.97
CA GLN A 180 -14.08 23.78 -16.80
C GLN A 180 -13.42 25.15 -16.62
N ILE A 181 -12.96 25.48 -15.40
CA ILE A 181 -12.28 26.76 -15.10
C ILE A 181 -10.95 26.81 -15.84
N ILE A 182 -10.16 25.74 -15.72
CA ILE A 182 -8.85 25.67 -16.37
C ILE A 182 -9.00 25.68 -17.88
N ARG A 183 -9.90 24.84 -18.43
CA ARG A 183 -10.15 24.80 -19.88
C ARG A 183 -10.61 26.15 -20.42
N PHE A 184 -11.52 26.83 -19.73
CA PHE A 184 -11.98 28.17 -20.14
C PHE A 184 -10.82 29.18 -20.14
N VAL A 185 -10.09 29.30 -19.04
CA VAL A 185 -8.98 30.26 -18.91
C VAL A 185 -7.92 30.02 -19.98
N THR A 186 -7.49 28.76 -20.15
CA THR A 186 -6.48 28.43 -21.16
C THR A 186 -6.98 28.74 -22.56
N SER A 187 -8.19 28.30 -22.92
CA SER A 187 -8.72 28.52 -24.27
C SER A 187 -8.98 30.00 -24.57
N TYR A 188 -9.41 30.79 -23.58
CA TYR A 188 -9.63 32.22 -23.77
C TYR A 188 -8.30 32.94 -24.05
N PHE A 189 -7.28 32.74 -23.20
CA PHE A 189 -6.02 33.45 -23.35
C PHE A 189 -5.17 32.93 -24.52
N GLU A 190 -5.29 31.66 -24.90
CA GLU A 190 -4.74 31.15 -26.16
C GLU A 190 -5.30 31.91 -27.38
N LYS A 191 -6.61 32.19 -27.41
CA LYS A 191 -7.21 33.02 -28.48
C LYS A 191 -6.71 34.46 -28.45
N LYS A 192 -6.47 35.03 -27.26
CA LYS A 192 -5.97 36.41 -27.10
C LYS A 192 -4.46 36.54 -27.37
N ASN A 193 -3.69 35.45 -27.41
CA ASN A 193 -2.25 35.50 -27.64
C ASN A 193 -1.86 36.20 -28.94
N ALA A 194 -2.63 36.02 -30.01
CA ALA A 194 -2.40 36.67 -31.29
C ALA A 194 -2.58 38.20 -31.27
N THR A 195 -3.22 38.76 -30.25
CA THR A 195 -3.48 40.21 -30.15
C THR A 195 -2.78 40.88 -28.97
N HIS A 196 -2.59 40.18 -27.86
CA HIS A 196 -2.08 40.78 -26.62
C HIS A 196 -0.93 40.02 -25.96
N GLY A 197 -0.74 38.73 -26.27
CA GLY A 197 0.31 37.87 -25.69
C GLY A 197 0.17 37.63 -24.19
N PHE A 198 0.00 36.37 -23.77
CA PHE A 198 -0.11 35.98 -22.37
C PHE A 198 0.67 34.71 -22.07
N LEU A 199 1.35 34.70 -20.91
CA LEU A 199 1.91 33.50 -20.31
C LEU A 199 0.97 32.99 -19.21
N ILE A 200 0.76 31.67 -19.17
CA ILE A 200 -0.10 31.03 -18.17
C ILE A 200 0.76 30.22 -17.21
N ARG A 201 0.68 30.54 -15.92
CA ARG A 201 1.34 29.79 -14.85
C ARG A 201 0.30 29.41 -13.79
N ILE A 202 0.24 28.15 -13.40
CA ILE A 202 -0.72 27.65 -12.40
C ILE A 202 0.07 27.12 -11.23
N GLU A 203 -0.05 27.77 -10.07
CA GLU A 203 0.59 27.35 -8.84
C GLU A 203 -0.41 26.73 -7.87
N LYS A 204 -0.05 25.59 -7.29
CA LYS A 204 -0.78 25.10 -6.13
C LYS A 204 -0.47 25.96 -4.90
N VAL A 205 -1.52 26.32 -4.15
CA VAL A 205 -1.38 27.10 -2.91
C VAL A 205 -0.95 26.16 -1.77
N ASP A 206 0.14 26.53 -1.10
CA ASP A 206 0.61 25.84 0.10
C ASP A 206 -0.13 26.36 1.34
N TYR A 207 -1.21 25.70 1.76
CA TYR A 207 -1.80 26.01 3.06
C TYR A 207 -0.84 25.68 4.20
N ALA A 208 -0.48 26.70 4.98
CA ALA A 208 0.39 26.56 6.14
C ALA A 208 -0.35 25.85 7.28
N GLN A 209 -0.32 24.51 7.32
CA GLN A 209 -0.68 23.67 8.48
C GLN A 209 -2.08 23.84 9.13
N VAL A 210 -2.96 24.71 8.61
CA VAL A 210 -4.28 25.00 9.22
C VAL A 210 -5.19 23.77 9.23
N ASN A 211 -5.07 22.86 8.24
CA ASN A 211 -5.91 21.66 8.14
C ASN A 211 -5.65 20.61 9.22
N ARG A 212 -4.38 20.44 9.66
CA ARG A 212 -4.07 19.53 10.80
C ARG A 212 -4.89 19.95 12.01
N THR A 213 -4.85 21.25 12.30
CA THR A 213 -5.80 22.05 13.09
C THR A 213 -7.18 21.47 13.40
N GLN A 214 -7.91 21.26 12.31
CA GLN A 214 -9.37 21.32 12.28
C GLN A 214 -10.02 19.96 12.00
N ARG A 215 -9.22 18.89 11.79
CA ARG A 215 -9.69 17.55 11.38
C ARG A 215 -10.59 17.58 10.13
N THR A 216 -10.39 18.55 9.26
CA THR A 216 -11.15 18.73 8.02
C THR A 216 -10.23 18.51 6.83
N ILE A 217 -10.73 17.81 5.82
CA ILE A 217 -10.04 17.68 4.53
C ILE A 217 -10.35 18.96 3.75
N GLY A 218 -9.34 19.78 3.50
CA GLY A 218 -9.46 20.99 2.68
C GLY A 218 -9.39 20.66 1.18
N TYR A 219 -10.18 21.38 0.38
CA TYR A 219 -10.05 21.33 -1.08
C TYR A 219 -8.75 22.01 -1.53
N PRO A 220 -8.08 21.48 -2.57
CA PRO A 220 -6.88 22.08 -3.13
C PRO A 220 -7.23 23.43 -3.79
N VAL A 221 -6.51 24.48 -3.41
CA VAL A 221 -6.64 25.81 -4.00
C VAL A 221 -5.43 26.08 -4.88
N TYR A 222 -5.69 26.75 -6.00
CA TYR A 222 -4.72 27.10 -7.00
C TYR A 222 -4.73 28.60 -7.25
N LEU A 223 -3.57 29.12 -7.61
CA LEU A 223 -3.34 30.47 -8.09
C LEU A 223 -3.01 30.38 -9.58
N VAL A 224 -3.92 30.84 -10.43
CA VAL A 224 -3.64 31.06 -11.85
C VAL A 224 -3.02 32.44 -12.01
N VAL A 225 -1.86 32.50 -12.65
CA VAL A 225 -1.07 33.70 -12.90
C VAL A 225 -0.97 33.90 -14.40
N LEU A 226 -1.59 34.96 -14.88
CA LEU A 226 -1.59 35.36 -16.28
C LEU A 226 -0.73 36.60 -16.43
N THR A 227 0.32 36.53 -17.23
CA THR A 227 1.24 37.65 -17.46
C THR A 227 1.01 38.23 -18.84
N LYS A 228 0.54 39.48 -18.92
CA LYS A 228 0.35 40.20 -20.19
C LYS A 228 1.70 40.61 -20.76
N LEU A 229 1.96 40.33 -22.03
CA LEU A 229 3.22 40.65 -22.68
C LEU A 229 3.20 42.01 -23.38
N LEU A 230 4.38 42.49 -23.79
CA LEU A 230 4.53 43.70 -24.59
C LEU A 230 4.12 43.48 -26.06
N LYS A 231 4.14 42.23 -26.51
CA LYS A 231 3.87 41.84 -27.89
C LYS A 231 3.01 40.58 -27.92
N PRO A 232 2.21 40.38 -28.98
CA PRO A 232 1.55 39.13 -29.27
C PRO A 232 2.53 37.94 -29.27
N LEU A 233 2.01 36.75 -28.96
CA LEU A 233 2.70 35.48 -29.12
C LEU A 233 2.18 34.78 -30.38
N ASP A 234 3.09 34.15 -31.12
CA ASP A 234 2.70 33.24 -32.20
C ASP A 234 1.87 32.08 -31.64
N PHE A 235 0.92 31.60 -32.43
CA PHE A 235 -0.03 30.55 -32.00
C PHE A 235 0.68 29.24 -31.59
N ASP A 236 1.83 28.95 -32.19
CA ASP A 236 2.66 27.78 -31.85
C ASP A 236 3.54 27.98 -30.61
N ALA A 237 3.65 29.21 -30.09
CA ALA A 237 4.45 29.56 -28.91
C ALA A 237 3.65 29.46 -27.60
N ARG A 238 2.72 28.50 -27.50
CA ARG A 238 1.94 28.25 -26.28
C ARG A 238 2.86 28.00 -25.08
N TYR A 239 2.56 28.69 -23.97
CA TYR A 239 3.34 28.58 -22.74
C TYR A 239 2.39 28.41 -21.55
N ILE A 240 2.32 27.16 -21.07
CA ILE A 240 1.61 26.77 -19.85
C ILE A 240 2.64 26.16 -18.91
N GLU A 241 2.71 26.66 -17.68
CA GLU A 241 3.60 26.14 -16.65
C GLU A 241 2.80 25.75 -15.41
N TYR A 242 2.99 24.52 -14.94
CA TYR A 242 2.41 24.04 -13.70
C TYR A 242 3.46 24.01 -12.60
N VAL A 243 3.11 24.56 -11.44
CA VAL A 243 3.96 24.58 -10.25
C VAL A 243 3.27 23.75 -9.17
N PRO A 244 3.64 22.47 -9.03
CA PRO A 244 3.07 21.63 -8.00
C PRO A 244 3.54 22.09 -6.62
N ARG A 245 3.00 21.46 -5.59
CA ARG A 245 3.53 21.61 -4.23
C ARG A 245 5.02 21.24 -4.21
N LYS A 246 5.85 21.98 -3.45
CA LYS A 246 7.31 21.72 -3.33
C LYS A 246 7.69 20.28 -2.97
N LEU A 247 6.79 19.56 -2.31
CA LEU A 247 6.95 18.15 -1.94
C LEU A 247 6.94 17.20 -3.15
N VAL A 248 6.33 17.63 -4.26
CA VAL A 248 6.03 16.78 -5.43
C VAL A 248 7.11 16.91 -6.50
N GLY A 249 7.61 18.13 -6.74
CA GLY A 249 8.63 18.34 -7.76
C GLY A 249 8.82 19.80 -8.15
N PRO A 250 9.71 20.07 -9.12
CA PRO A 250 9.92 21.40 -9.69
C PRO A 250 8.72 21.83 -10.57
N ALA A 251 8.76 23.08 -11.04
CA ALA A 251 7.81 23.56 -12.05
C ALA A 251 8.00 22.79 -13.36
N VAL A 252 6.89 22.45 -14.03
CA VAL A 252 6.87 21.70 -15.29
C VAL A 252 6.18 22.52 -16.38
N LYS A 253 6.74 22.51 -17.58
CA LYS A 253 6.11 23.09 -18.76
C LYS A 253 5.15 22.07 -19.35
N CYS A 254 3.90 22.47 -19.59
CA CYS A 254 2.89 21.62 -20.21
C CYS A 254 2.76 21.96 -21.69
N SER A 255 2.70 20.92 -22.52
CA SER A 255 2.47 20.99 -23.97
C SER A 255 0.99 21.14 -24.32
N SER A 256 0.09 20.73 -23.43
CA SER A 256 -1.36 20.82 -23.62
C SER A 256 -2.11 21.05 -22.30
N VAL A 257 -3.38 21.46 -22.42
CA VAL A 257 -4.30 21.59 -21.27
C VAL A 257 -4.59 20.23 -20.64
N ASP A 258 -4.66 19.16 -21.43
CA ASP A 258 -4.90 17.80 -20.91
C ASP A 258 -3.71 17.30 -20.10
N GLU A 259 -2.48 17.59 -20.53
CA GLU A 259 -1.27 17.27 -19.75
C GLU A 259 -1.24 18.05 -18.42
N LEU A 260 -1.56 19.34 -18.45
CA LEU A 260 -1.73 20.17 -17.24
C LEU A 260 -2.76 19.55 -16.28
N LEU A 261 -3.95 19.18 -16.80
CA LEU A 261 -5.01 18.57 -15.99
C LEU A 261 -4.58 17.22 -15.41
N GLY A 262 -3.79 16.44 -16.15
CA GLY A 262 -3.16 15.21 -15.67
C GLY A 262 -2.25 15.45 -14.46
N PHE A 263 -1.32 16.40 -14.55
CA PHE A 263 -0.45 16.77 -13.42
C PHE A 263 -1.24 17.27 -12.20
N MET A 264 -2.24 18.11 -12.44
CA MET A 264 -3.12 18.61 -11.38
C MET A 264 -3.89 17.46 -10.71
N LEU A 265 -4.41 16.49 -11.48
CA LEU A 265 -5.13 15.33 -10.94
C LEU A 265 -4.24 14.51 -10.00
N THR A 266 -3.00 14.20 -10.42
CA THR A 266 -2.04 13.45 -9.58
C THR A 266 -1.73 14.20 -8.28
N ASP A 267 -1.53 15.51 -8.33
CA ASP A 267 -1.26 16.32 -7.13
C ASP A 267 -2.49 16.44 -6.20
N ARG A 268 -3.71 16.43 -6.76
CA ARG A 268 -4.96 16.35 -5.97
C ARG A 268 -5.09 15.01 -5.24
N GLN A 269 -4.81 13.90 -5.93
CA GLN A 269 -4.84 12.56 -5.33
C GLN A 269 -3.83 12.45 -4.19
N LEU A 270 -2.60 12.92 -4.41
CA LEU A 270 -1.55 12.96 -3.39
C LEU A 270 -1.96 13.78 -2.16
N GLN A 271 -2.52 14.97 -2.36
CA GLN A 271 -3.01 15.78 -1.24
C GLN A 271 -4.14 15.09 -0.47
N TYR A 272 -5.12 14.54 -1.17
CA TYR A 272 -6.21 13.83 -0.53
C TYR A 272 -5.69 12.68 0.34
N PHE A 273 -4.77 11.88 -0.19
CA PHE A 273 -4.11 10.80 0.54
C PHE A 273 -3.40 11.31 1.81
N ILE A 274 -2.60 12.37 1.69
CA ILE A 274 -1.90 13.00 2.81
C ILE A 274 -2.88 13.51 3.87
N GLU A 275 -3.94 14.23 3.47
CA GLU A 275 -4.89 14.83 4.40
C GLU A 275 -5.73 13.77 5.13
N VAL A 276 -6.17 12.72 4.43
CA VAL A 276 -6.85 11.58 5.06
C VAL A 276 -5.95 10.96 6.13
N CYS A 277 -4.70 10.66 5.78
CA CYS A 277 -3.73 10.14 6.75
C CYS A 277 -3.54 11.14 7.91
N ALA A 278 -3.23 12.40 7.62
CA ALA A 278 -2.85 13.36 8.66
C ALA A 278 -3.99 13.72 9.63
N THR A 279 -5.25 13.69 9.18
CA THR A 279 -6.39 14.23 9.94
C THR A 279 -7.31 13.16 10.54
N GLN A 280 -7.28 11.94 10.03
CA GLN A 280 -8.24 10.88 10.40
C GLN A 280 -7.56 9.66 11.02
N LYS A 281 -8.33 8.94 11.86
CA LYS A 281 -8.05 7.53 12.16
C LYS A 281 -8.46 6.72 10.95
N LEU A 282 -7.57 5.89 10.45
CA LEU A 282 -7.83 4.99 9.33
C LEU A 282 -8.58 3.76 9.86
N ASN A 283 -9.72 3.46 9.25
CA ASN A 283 -10.49 2.23 9.55
C ASN A 283 -10.22 1.12 8.51
N ARG A 284 -9.37 1.42 7.52
CA ARG A 284 -8.92 0.55 6.45
C ARG A 284 -7.55 1.03 6.00
N GLU A 285 -6.82 0.20 5.27
CA GLU A 285 -5.59 0.63 4.61
C GLU A 285 -5.87 1.70 3.55
N TYR A 286 -4.89 2.59 3.36
CA TYR A 286 -4.86 3.53 2.26
C TYR A 286 -3.57 3.32 1.49
N ASN A 287 -3.70 3.10 0.18
CA ASN A 287 -2.59 2.75 -0.70
C ASN A 287 -2.34 3.85 -1.74
N MET A 288 -1.09 4.04 -2.14
CA MET A 288 -0.66 4.97 -3.18
C MET A 288 0.62 4.49 -3.83
N ILE A 289 0.67 4.50 -5.16
CA ILE A 289 1.90 4.23 -5.90
C ILE A 289 2.58 5.55 -6.24
N LEU A 290 3.86 5.66 -5.90
CA LEU A 290 4.73 6.75 -6.32
C LEU A 290 5.60 6.29 -7.49
N TYR A 291 5.75 7.17 -8.47
CA TYR A 291 6.45 6.90 -9.72
C TYR A 291 7.78 7.66 -9.76
N ASN A 292 8.77 7.08 -10.40
CA ASN A 292 10.04 7.73 -10.70
C ASN A 292 9.80 8.85 -11.73
N VAL A 293 10.27 10.06 -11.41
CA VAL A 293 10.04 11.26 -12.24
C VAL A 293 10.79 11.18 -13.59
N GLU A 294 11.94 10.50 -13.63
CA GLU A 294 12.76 10.39 -14.84
C GLU A 294 12.29 9.27 -15.76
N THR A 295 11.98 8.10 -15.19
CA THR A 295 11.64 6.89 -15.97
C THR A 295 10.14 6.69 -16.16
N GLY A 296 9.30 7.32 -15.33
CA GLY A 296 7.86 7.10 -15.29
C GLY A 296 7.46 5.73 -14.72
N ALA A 297 8.41 4.91 -14.25
CA ALA A 297 8.13 3.59 -13.71
C ALA A 297 7.64 3.65 -12.24
N PRO A 298 6.80 2.70 -11.79
CA PRO A 298 6.46 2.57 -10.37
C PRO A 298 7.72 2.36 -9.52
N ARG A 299 7.86 3.17 -8.47
CA ARG A 299 9.05 3.17 -7.59
C ARG A 299 8.73 2.79 -6.15
N PHE A 300 7.62 3.28 -5.59
CA PHE A 300 7.19 2.91 -4.25
C PHE A 300 5.71 2.56 -4.22
N ASP A 301 5.36 1.46 -3.56
CA ASP A 301 3.99 1.17 -3.16
C ASP A 301 3.83 1.48 -1.67
N ILE A 302 3.09 2.55 -1.39
CA ILE A 302 2.89 3.12 -0.07
C ILE A 302 1.57 2.60 0.48
N CYS A 303 1.63 1.92 1.62
CA CYS A 303 0.46 1.48 2.37
C CYS A 303 0.47 2.09 3.77
N VAL A 304 -0.58 2.81 4.15
CA VAL A 304 -0.71 3.39 5.50
C VAL A 304 -1.82 2.67 6.26
N TYR A 305 -1.48 2.19 7.46
CA TYR A 305 -2.36 1.36 8.27
C TYR A 305 -2.31 1.77 9.75
N ASP A 306 -3.49 1.85 10.37
CA ASP A 306 -3.68 2.10 11.80
C ASP A 306 -4.10 0.81 12.49
N THR A 307 -3.60 0.58 13.71
CA THR A 307 -4.13 -0.51 14.56
C THR A 307 -5.61 -0.30 14.85
N ASN A 308 -6.36 -1.40 14.83
CA ASN A 308 -7.77 -1.38 15.18
C ASN A 308 -8.03 -1.12 16.67
N GLU A 309 -7.04 -1.38 17.53
CA GLU A 309 -7.17 -1.33 19.00
C GLU A 309 -7.18 0.12 19.54
N ILE A 310 -6.64 1.08 18.77
CA ILE A 310 -6.42 2.45 19.24
C ILE A 310 -7.33 3.44 18.51
N ARG A 311 -8.08 4.24 19.28
CA ARG A 311 -8.96 5.28 18.74
C ARG A 311 -8.22 6.52 18.25
N ASN A 312 -7.09 6.86 18.86
CA ASN A 312 -6.30 8.05 18.56
C ASN A 312 -4.82 7.66 18.42
N PRO A 313 -4.36 7.31 17.21
CA PRO A 313 -2.97 6.93 16.96
C PRO A 313 -2.01 8.07 17.30
N LYS A 314 -0.94 7.76 18.05
CA LYS A 314 0.09 8.70 18.53
C LYS A 314 1.50 8.29 18.10
N LYS A 315 1.77 6.99 18.03
CA LYS A 315 3.07 6.44 17.62
C LYS A 315 3.06 6.10 16.14
N TYR A 316 4.10 6.53 15.41
CA TYR A 316 4.19 6.39 13.97
C TYR A 316 5.61 5.97 13.55
N ALA A 317 5.70 5.03 12.63
CA ALA A 317 6.95 4.66 11.98
C ALA A 317 6.76 4.46 10.47
N ILE A 318 7.86 4.62 9.74
CA ILE A 318 8.00 4.20 8.35
C ILE A 318 8.59 2.80 8.36
N PHE A 319 8.05 1.90 7.55
CA PHE A 319 8.53 0.53 7.43
C PHE A 319 8.89 0.22 5.99
N VAL A 320 10.18 0.11 5.70
CA VAL A 320 10.68 -0.17 4.34
C VAL A 320 10.73 -1.68 4.14
N VAL A 321 10.03 -2.15 3.10
CA VAL A 321 9.94 -3.56 2.73
C VAL A 321 10.72 -3.79 1.43
N PRO A 322 11.82 -4.54 1.46
CA PRO A 322 12.55 -4.93 0.25
C PRO A 322 11.63 -5.63 -0.76
N SER A 323 11.92 -5.47 -2.05
CA SER A 323 11.14 -6.06 -3.15
C SER A 323 10.97 -7.57 -3.00
N GLU A 324 11.98 -8.24 -2.46
CA GLU A 324 12.05 -9.70 -2.31
C GLU A 324 11.08 -10.22 -1.24
N ARG A 325 10.72 -9.36 -0.29
CA ARG A 325 9.91 -9.70 0.89
C ARG A 325 8.49 -9.17 0.81
N SER A 326 8.14 -8.43 -0.25
CA SER A 326 6.89 -7.63 -0.32
C SER A 326 5.58 -8.42 -0.23
N ARG A 327 5.64 -9.75 -0.46
CA ARG A 327 4.53 -10.71 -0.39
C ARG A 327 4.54 -11.61 0.85
N GLU A 328 5.45 -11.38 1.79
CA GLU A 328 5.43 -12.04 3.10
C GLU A 328 4.18 -11.66 3.88
N TYR A 329 3.73 -12.57 4.74
CA TYR A 329 2.51 -12.43 5.55
C TYR A 329 2.42 -11.06 6.24
N LEU A 330 3.50 -10.62 6.88
CA LEU A 330 3.57 -9.36 7.62
C LEU A 330 3.27 -8.11 6.78
N PHE A 331 3.47 -8.16 5.46
CA PHE A 331 3.36 -7.00 4.57
C PHE A 331 2.22 -7.14 3.55
N ASP A 332 1.75 -8.35 3.30
CA ASP A 332 0.82 -8.63 2.20
C ASP A 332 -0.65 -8.66 2.62
N CYS A 333 -0.96 -8.95 3.89
CA CYS A 333 -2.33 -8.95 4.40
C CYS A 333 -2.53 -8.01 5.60
N ILE A 334 -3.81 -7.73 5.90
CA ILE A 334 -4.20 -6.85 7.00
C ILE A 334 -3.80 -7.46 8.34
N GLU A 335 -3.99 -8.76 8.51
CA GLU A 335 -3.68 -9.48 9.75
C GLU A 335 -2.18 -9.42 10.07
N GLY A 336 -1.31 -9.65 9.09
CA GLY A 336 0.13 -9.58 9.29
C GLY A 336 0.63 -8.17 9.59
N ARG A 337 -0.01 -7.14 9.04
CA ARG A 337 0.32 -5.74 9.37
C ARG A 337 -0.11 -5.35 10.78
N GLU A 338 -1.23 -5.88 11.27
CA GLU A 338 -1.66 -5.70 12.66
C GLU A 338 -0.66 -6.36 13.63
N GLU A 339 -0.16 -7.55 13.29
CA GLU A 339 0.89 -8.22 14.05
C GLU A 339 2.22 -7.45 14.01
N LEU A 340 2.61 -6.96 12.84
CA LEU A 340 3.78 -6.11 12.69
C LEU A 340 3.68 -4.88 13.61
N LEU A 341 2.56 -4.15 13.57
CA LEU A 341 2.32 -2.99 14.44
C LEU A 341 2.50 -3.30 15.92
N LYS A 342 1.99 -4.46 16.36
CA LYS A 342 2.14 -4.94 17.75
C LYS A 342 3.60 -5.22 18.09
N SER A 343 4.31 -5.93 17.22
CA SER A 343 5.73 -6.28 17.44
C SER A 343 6.62 -5.03 17.52
N VAL A 344 6.38 -4.02 16.67
CA VAL A 344 7.16 -2.77 16.67
C VAL A 344 6.66 -1.74 17.69
N GLY A 345 5.52 -2.00 18.33
CA GLY A 345 4.90 -1.13 19.33
C GLY A 345 4.44 0.23 18.78
N MET A 346 3.96 0.26 17.54
CA MET A 346 3.48 1.46 16.84
C MET A 346 1.95 1.46 16.71
N ASP A 347 1.34 2.66 16.65
CA ASP A 347 -0.12 2.79 16.45
C ASP A 347 -0.46 2.93 14.96
N ARG A 348 0.45 3.50 14.17
CA ARG A 348 0.39 3.63 12.72
C ARG A 348 1.71 3.22 12.09
N VAL A 349 1.63 2.53 10.96
CA VAL A 349 2.77 2.27 10.09
C VAL A 349 2.50 2.83 8.70
N CYS A 350 3.50 3.50 8.12
CA CYS A 350 3.58 3.76 6.69
C CYS A 350 4.56 2.75 6.09
N MET A 351 4.02 1.72 5.48
CA MET A 351 4.79 0.69 4.83
C MET A 351 5.14 1.14 3.41
N VAL A 352 6.41 1.01 3.05
CA VAL A 352 6.97 1.40 1.76
C VAL A 352 7.55 0.17 1.10
N LYS A 353 6.81 -0.41 0.15
CA LYS A 353 7.25 -1.56 -0.63
C LYS A 353 8.07 -1.07 -1.82
N LEU A 354 9.27 -1.62 -1.97
CA LEU A 354 10.16 -1.31 -3.09
C LEU A 354 9.76 -2.14 -4.32
N PHE A 355 9.76 -1.52 -5.50
CA PHE A 355 9.62 -2.21 -6.79
C PHE A 355 10.96 -2.77 -7.26
N GLN A 356 10.96 -4.01 -7.78
CA GLN A 356 12.17 -4.77 -8.14
C GLN A 356 13.00 -4.15 -9.29
N ASN A 357 12.35 -3.51 -10.26
CA ASN A 357 13.00 -2.99 -11.47
C ASN A 357 13.60 -1.58 -11.30
N GLU A 358 13.62 -1.06 -10.08
CA GLU A 358 14.14 0.27 -9.75
C GLU A 358 15.47 0.17 -9.00
N LYS A 359 16.29 1.21 -9.12
CA LYS A 359 17.55 1.32 -8.38
C LYS A 359 17.34 2.17 -7.13
N TYR A 360 17.73 1.62 -5.99
CA TYR A 360 17.73 2.30 -4.71
C TYR A 360 19.17 2.54 -4.24
N GLY A 361 19.41 3.68 -3.60
CA GLY A 361 20.67 3.96 -2.93
C GLY A 361 20.80 3.20 -1.61
N SER A 362 21.65 3.68 -0.71
CA SER A 362 21.70 3.15 0.67
C SER A 362 20.39 3.41 1.41
N ILE A 363 20.19 2.74 2.55
CA ILE A 363 19.01 2.95 3.39
C ILE A 363 18.93 4.39 3.92
N GLU A 364 20.06 5.07 4.10
CA GLU A 364 20.14 6.49 4.44
C GLU A 364 19.66 7.38 3.29
N SER A 365 20.04 7.07 2.06
CA SER A 365 19.57 7.80 0.88
C SER A 365 18.06 7.61 0.66
N LEU A 366 17.58 6.38 0.82
CA LEU A 366 16.15 6.07 0.80
C LEU A 366 15.39 6.80 1.92
N ARG A 367 16.01 6.90 3.10
CA ARG A 367 15.48 7.66 4.24
C ARG A 367 15.34 9.13 3.88
N GLU A 368 16.34 9.76 3.29
CA GLU A 368 16.26 11.17 2.87
C GLU A 368 15.15 11.40 1.84
N GLU A 369 15.04 10.51 0.85
CA GLU A 369 14.01 10.54 -0.20
C GLU A 369 12.60 10.44 0.39
N LEU A 370 12.36 9.48 1.29
CA LEU A 370 11.03 9.21 1.86
C LEU A 370 10.65 10.15 3.01
N SER A 371 11.63 10.70 3.74
CA SER A 371 11.38 11.43 4.99
C SER A 371 10.44 12.61 4.79
N ALA A 372 10.59 13.37 3.70
CA ALA A 372 9.74 14.54 3.45
C ALA A 372 8.27 14.13 3.23
N PHE A 373 8.03 13.13 2.38
CA PHE A 373 6.68 12.65 2.06
C PHE A 373 6.03 11.97 3.27
N ALA A 374 6.71 10.98 3.85
CA ALA A 374 6.17 10.19 4.94
C ALA A 374 5.94 11.02 6.22
N PHE A 375 6.70 12.09 6.44
CA PHE A 375 6.45 13.03 7.54
C PHE A 375 5.07 13.69 7.49
N HIS A 376 4.51 13.84 6.30
CA HIS A 376 3.17 14.37 6.13
C HIS A 376 2.07 13.36 6.49
N LEU A 377 2.36 12.06 6.55
CA LEU A 377 1.40 10.98 6.83
C LEU A 377 1.20 10.67 8.32
N ARG A 378 1.95 11.36 9.21
CA ARG A 378 1.82 11.24 10.67
C ARG A 378 0.38 11.50 11.12
N PRO A 379 -0.16 10.68 12.05
CA PRO A 379 -1.50 10.91 12.57
C PRO A 379 -1.55 12.20 13.38
N PHE A 380 -2.73 12.84 13.42
CA PHE A 380 -2.93 14.14 14.07
C PHE A 380 -2.39 14.24 15.51
N HIS A 381 -2.46 13.15 16.29
CA HIS A 381 -2.01 13.14 17.69
C HIS A 381 -0.54 12.75 17.88
N CYS A 382 0.19 12.48 16.80
CA CYS A 382 1.63 12.23 16.84
C CYS A 382 2.38 13.53 17.09
N LYS A 383 3.06 13.62 18.24
CA LYS A 383 3.89 14.77 18.63
C LYS A 383 5.36 14.59 18.28
N ASP A 384 5.77 13.37 17.94
CA ASP A 384 7.17 13.06 17.66
C ASP A 384 7.59 13.70 16.33
N GLU A 385 8.59 14.58 16.39
CA GLU A 385 9.15 15.24 15.21
C GLU A 385 10.19 14.36 14.50
N SER A 386 10.82 13.44 15.23
CA SER A 386 11.71 12.42 14.67
C SER A 386 10.91 11.16 14.30
N ILE A 387 10.91 10.78 13.03
CA ILE A 387 10.23 9.57 12.55
C ILE A 387 11.19 8.39 12.59
N LYS A 388 10.75 7.30 13.22
CA LYS A 388 11.48 6.03 13.18
C LYS A 388 11.29 5.39 11.81
N ILE A 389 12.39 5.03 11.17
CA ILE A 389 12.39 4.19 9.97
C ILE A 389 12.88 2.82 10.38
N LEU A 390 12.07 1.81 10.07
CA LEU A 390 12.30 0.40 10.33
C LEU A 390 12.43 -0.31 8.98
N SER A 391 13.20 -1.39 8.93
CA SER A 391 13.26 -2.22 7.74
C SER A 391 13.55 -3.67 8.09
N ILE A 392 12.91 -4.55 7.34
CA ILE A 392 13.37 -5.91 6.98
C ILE A 392 14.74 -5.89 6.32
N GLY A 393 15.87 -6.13 7.00
CA GLY A 393 17.08 -6.54 6.29
C GLY A 393 16.83 -7.75 5.39
N VAL A 394 17.62 -7.91 4.33
CA VAL A 394 17.85 -9.26 3.79
C VAL A 394 18.73 -9.96 4.82
N ASP A 395 18.27 -11.09 5.35
CA ASP A 395 18.94 -11.77 6.47
C ASP A 395 20.30 -12.39 6.07
N TYR A 396 20.71 -12.27 4.80
CA TYR A 396 21.94 -12.84 4.25
C TYR A 396 22.97 -11.76 3.88
N GLU A 397 24.24 -12.04 4.18
CA GLU A 397 25.41 -11.24 3.80
C GLU A 397 25.87 -11.52 2.36
N GLU A 398 25.68 -12.75 1.89
CA GLU A 398 26.11 -13.19 0.56
C GLU A 398 25.04 -14.05 -0.11
N LYS A 399 24.79 -13.80 -1.40
CA LYS A 399 23.91 -14.60 -2.25
C LYS A 399 24.63 -15.02 -3.54
N LEU A 400 24.69 -16.33 -3.77
CA LEU A 400 25.19 -16.91 -5.03
C LEU A 400 24.05 -17.63 -5.74
N VAL A 401 23.86 -17.33 -7.02
CA VAL A 401 22.90 -18.05 -7.86
C VAL A 401 23.63 -19.23 -8.48
N VAL A 402 23.25 -20.45 -8.08
CA VAL A 402 23.87 -21.69 -8.54
C VAL A 402 23.40 -22.05 -9.95
N CYS A 403 22.09 -22.02 -10.16
CA CYS A 403 21.50 -22.32 -11.46
C CYS A 403 20.07 -21.79 -11.57
N ARG A 404 19.59 -21.76 -12.81
CA ARG A 404 18.22 -21.39 -13.17
C ARG A 404 17.66 -22.42 -14.12
N GLY A 405 16.35 -22.59 -14.11
CA GLY A 405 15.62 -23.37 -15.10
C GLY A 405 14.17 -22.93 -15.19
N ASP A 406 13.40 -23.67 -15.98
CA ASP A 406 11.97 -23.46 -16.16
C ASP A 406 11.25 -24.81 -16.12
N GLY A 407 9.98 -24.81 -15.72
CA GLY A 407 9.22 -26.03 -15.43
C GLY A 407 7.72 -25.82 -15.40
N VAL A 408 6.99 -26.89 -15.01
CA VAL A 408 5.52 -26.86 -14.96
C VAL A 408 5.02 -25.83 -13.95
N ASN A 409 5.76 -25.64 -12.86
CA ASN A 409 5.50 -24.62 -11.83
C ASN A 409 6.12 -23.24 -12.17
N GLY A 410 6.71 -23.11 -13.36
CA GLY A 410 7.36 -21.91 -13.89
C GLY A 410 8.86 -21.79 -13.57
N PRO A 411 9.46 -20.61 -13.82
CA PRO A 411 10.90 -20.42 -13.75
C PRO A 411 11.41 -20.55 -12.32
N TRP A 412 12.46 -21.33 -12.10
CA TRP A 412 13.03 -21.63 -10.80
C TRP A 412 14.53 -21.28 -10.72
N GLU A 413 15.01 -21.05 -9.49
CA GLU A 413 16.40 -20.73 -9.18
C GLU A 413 16.88 -21.51 -7.95
N ILE A 414 18.11 -22.04 -8.03
CA ILE A 414 18.84 -22.57 -6.86
C ILE A 414 19.82 -21.51 -6.38
N GLN A 415 19.75 -21.18 -5.09
CA GLN A 415 20.53 -20.11 -4.47
C GLN A 415 21.30 -20.62 -3.26
N HIS A 416 22.55 -20.19 -3.10
CA HIS A 416 23.26 -20.26 -1.82
C HIS A 416 23.15 -18.93 -1.09
N LEU A 417 22.86 -18.99 0.20
CA LEU A 417 22.80 -17.82 1.07
C LEU A 417 23.73 -18.04 2.27
N ARG A 418 24.51 -17.01 2.61
CA ARG A 418 25.31 -16.94 3.85
C ARG A 418 24.68 -15.89 4.75
N PHE A 419 24.31 -16.27 5.96
CA PHE A 419 23.73 -15.38 6.97
C PHE A 419 24.82 -14.78 7.87
N SER A 420 24.44 -13.74 8.62
CA SER A 420 25.36 -13.01 9.53
C SER A 420 25.93 -13.84 10.69
N ASP A 421 25.31 -14.97 11.00
CA ASP A 421 25.79 -15.96 11.98
C ASP A 421 26.65 -17.07 11.35
N ASP A 422 27.13 -16.85 10.12
CA ASP A 422 27.86 -17.80 9.26
C ASP A 422 27.06 -19.07 8.89
N GLN A 423 25.75 -19.12 9.17
CA GLN A 423 24.92 -20.17 8.61
C GLN A 423 24.90 -20.08 7.09
N LYS A 424 24.97 -21.25 6.46
CA LYS A 424 25.03 -21.38 5.00
C LYS A 424 23.91 -22.31 4.58
N VAL A 425 23.07 -21.88 3.65
CA VAL A 425 21.95 -22.69 3.16
C VAL A 425 21.88 -22.68 1.64
N ARG A 426 21.32 -23.76 1.09
CA ARG A 426 20.89 -23.87 -0.29
C ARG A 426 19.36 -23.80 -0.34
N ARG A 427 18.82 -22.95 -1.20
CA ARG A 427 17.38 -22.78 -1.41
C ARG A 427 16.96 -23.12 -2.84
N LEU A 428 15.79 -23.73 -2.97
CA LEU A 428 15.00 -23.78 -4.21
C LEU A 428 13.89 -22.73 -4.11
N VAL A 429 13.81 -21.86 -5.11
CA VAL A 429 12.74 -20.85 -5.23
C VAL A 429 12.14 -20.87 -6.63
N PHE A 430 10.82 -20.69 -6.74
CA PHE A 430 10.15 -20.37 -7.99
C PHE A 430 10.09 -18.85 -8.16
N THR A 431 10.71 -18.32 -9.21
CA THR A 431 10.89 -16.88 -9.44
C THR A 431 9.62 -16.16 -9.90
N ASN A 432 8.66 -16.88 -10.47
CA ASN A 432 7.31 -16.41 -10.79
C ASN A 432 6.37 -16.40 -9.56
N ILE A 433 6.69 -17.17 -8.51
CA ILE A 433 5.93 -17.25 -7.25
C ILE A 433 6.78 -16.65 -6.14
N ILE A 434 6.85 -15.31 -6.13
CA ILE A 434 7.64 -14.52 -5.19
C ILE A 434 7.12 -14.76 -3.75
N ALA A 435 8.05 -15.08 -2.82
CA ALA A 435 7.86 -15.34 -1.39
C ALA A 435 7.61 -16.80 -0.94
N VAL A 436 7.94 -17.80 -1.75
CA VAL A 436 7.92 -19.21 -1.31
C VAL A 436 9.29 -19.84 -1.48
N VAL A 437 10.00 -20.02 -0.37
CA VAL A 437 11.10 -20.97 -0.32
C VAL A 437 10.49 -22.36 -0.39
N GLN A 438 10.69 -23.05 -1.52
CA GLN A 438 10.14 -24.39 -1.71
C GLN A 438 10.88 -25.40 -0.86
N SER A 439 12.21 -25.27 -0.80
CA SER A 439 13.06 -26.14 0.00
C SER A 439 14.31 -25.40 0.41
N GLU A 440 14.76 -25.64 1.63
CA GLU A 440 15.97 -25.09 2.20
C GLU A 440 16.74 -26.18 2.92
N ALA A 441 18.03 -26.30 2.63
CA ALA A 441 18.91 -27.23 3.32
C ALA A 441 20.20 -26.53 3.74
N ARG A 442 20.71 -26.89 4.91
CA ARG A 442 21.99 -26.40 5.40
C ARG A 442 23.14 -26.93 4.54
N ILE A 443 24.09 -26.06 4.24
CA ILE A 443 25.38 -26.40 3.62
C ILE A 443 26.40 -26.60 4.73
N THR A 444 27.05 -27.77 4.76
CA THR A 444 28.05 -28.11 5.78
C THR A 444 29.48 -27.88 5.32
N ALA A 445 29.72 -27.90 4.00
CA ALA A 445 31.04 -27.63 3.41
C ALA A 445 30.94 -27.11 1.97
N HIS A 446 32.01 -26.44 1.51
CA HIS A 446 32.21 -26.00 0.13
C HIS A 446 31.11 -25.10 -0.45
N PHE A 447 30.78 -24.02 0.27
CA PHE A 447 29.75 -23.04 -0.14
C PHE A 447 30.00 -22.41 -1.51
N ASP A 448 31.25 -22.09 -1.84
CA ASP A 448 31.61 -21.38 -3.09
C ASP A 448 31.84 -22.33 -4.29
N ASP A 449 31.95 -23.65 -4.05
CA ASP A 449 32.23 -24.66 -5.09
C ASP A 449 31.02 -25.58 -5.23
N PHE A 450 30.20 -25.31 -6.25
CA PHE A 450 28.94 -26.01 -6.49
C PHE A 450 29.12 -27.54 -6.58
N ASP A 451 30.11 -28.00 -7.34
CA ASP A 451 30.34 -29.42 -7.61
C ASP A 451 30.84 -30.17 -6.37
N LYS A 452 31.33 -29.45 -5.36
CA LYS A 452 31.81 -30.01 -4.08
C LYS A 452 30.91 -29.69 -2.90
N THR A 453 29.84 -28.91 -3.08
CA THR A 453 28.97 -28.48 -1.98
C THR A 453 28.38 -29.68 -1.24
N VAL A 454 28.52 -29.72 0.08
CA VAL A 454 27.94 -30.77 0.92
C VAL A 454 26.66 -30.24 1.57
N ILE A 455 25.54 -30.92 1.30
CA ILE A 455 24.23 -30.64 1.88
C ILE A 455 24.04 -31.51 3.13
N ASP A 456 23.52 -30.94 4.21
CA ASP A 456 23.10 -31.70 5.38
C ASP A 456 21.81 -32.47 5.07
N THR A 457 21.90 -33.78 5.05
CA THR A 457 20.78 -34.69 4.75
C THR A 457 20.13 -35.25 6.02
N ARG A 458 20.71 -34.99 7.20
CA ARG A 458 20.28 -35.54 8.49
C ARG A 458 19.64 -34.52 9.41
N SER A 459 19.47 -33.29 8.94
CA SER A 459 18.68 -32.25 9.61
C SER A 459 17.67 -31.66 8.62
N LEU A 460 16.61 -31.06 9.16
CA LEU A 460 15.57 -30.39 8.39
C LEU A 460 15.52 -28.93 8.82
N SER A 461 15.76 -28.01 7.88
CA SER A 461 15.72 -26.57 8.14
C SER A 461 14.29 -26.05 8.37
N CYS A 462 13.29 -26.72 7.80
CA CYS A 462 11.89 -26.32 7.89
C CYS A 462 11.21 -26.91 9.14
N GLU A 463 10.63 -26.05 10.00
CA GLU A 463 9.95 -26.49 11.23
C GLU A 463 8.76 -27.42 10.96
N HIS A 464 7.95 -27.15 9.93
CA HIS A 464 6.81 -28.01 9.60
C HIS A 464 7.21 -29.43 9.19
N HIS A 465 8.36 -29.62 8.55
CA HIS A 465 8.91 -30.97 8.29
C HIS A 465 9.25 -31.67 9.60
N GLN A 466 9.87 -30.97 10.55
CA GLN A 466 10.15 -31.53 11.88
C GLN A 466 8.87 -31.89 12.64
N MET A 467 7.84 -31.03 12.59
CA MET A 467 6.52 -31.32 13.19
C MET A 467 5.86 -32.55 12.55
N MET A 468 5.96 -32.70 11.22
CA MET A 468 5.44 -33.89 10.53
C MET A 468 6.09 -35.18 11.00
N LEU A 469 7.38 -35.18 11.38
CA LEU A 469 8.04 -36.36 11.96
C LEU A 469 7.42 -36.81 13.28
N GLY A 470 6.65 -35.96 13.96
CA GLY A 470 5.81 -36.34 15.10
C GLY A 470 4.86 -37.50 14.78
N SER A 471 4.45 -37.66 13.52
CA SER A 471 3.67 -38.82 13.05
C SER A 471 4.39 -40.16 13.31
N ILE A 472 5.71 -40.21 13.18
CA ILE A 472 6.52 -41.42 13.40
C ILE A 472 6.49 -41.80 14.89
N MET A 473 6.40 -40.82 15.78
CA MET A 473 6.35 -41.06 17.24
C MET A 473 5.06 -41.76 17.67
N LEU A 474 4.01 -41.70 16.84
CA LEU A 474 2.74 -42.43 17.06
C LEU A 474 2.84 -43.91 16.69
N LEU A 475 3.92 -44.35 16.03
CA LEU A 475 4.09 -45.73 15.60
C LEU A 475 4.57 -46.61 16.76
N ASN A 476 3.81 -47.66 17.07
CA ASN A 476 4.18 -48.65 18.09
C ASN A 476 5.52 -49.34 17.77
N GLN A 477 5.86 -49.49 16.49
CA GLN A 477 7.15 -50.04 16.06
C GLN A 477 8.33 -49.12 16.39
N PHE A 478 8.13 -47.80 16.28
CA PHE A 478 9.16 -46.83 16.64
C PHE A 478 9.40 -46.80 18.16
N GLU A 479 8.33 -46.80 18.96
CA GLU A 479 8.43 -46.89 20.43
C GLU A 479 9.33 -48.07 20.86
N LYS A 480 9.21 -49.21 20.17
CA LYS A 480 9.97 -50.43 20.45
C LYS A 480 11.41 -50.40 19.94
N SER A 481 11.64 -49.95 18.71
CA SER A 481 12.90 -50.15 17.97
C SER A 481 13.77 -48.90 17.78
N GLY A 482 13.21 -47.69 17.96
CA GLY A 482 13.92 -46.45 17.67
C GLY A 482 14.19 -46.27 16.17
N HIS A 483 15.02 -45.29 15.78
CA HIS A 483 15.20 -44.95 14.36
C HIS A 483 16.08 -45.95 13.59
N ASN A 484 17.15 -46.48 14.22
CA ASN A 484 18.13 -47.35 13.55
C ASN A 484 17.55 -48.69 13.10
N ASP A 485 16.60 -49.22 13.85
CA ASP A 485 16.00 -50.53 13.63
C ASP A 485 14.55 -50.45 13.12
N LEU A 486 14.02 -49.25 12.87
CA LEU A 486 12.68 -49.07 12.33
C LEU A 486 12.61 -49.56 10.88
N GLU A 487 11.78 -50.58 10.66
CA GLU A 487 11.34 -51.03 9.34
C GLU A 487 9.94 -50.47 9.07
N ALA A 488 9.88 -49.33 8.39
CA ALA A 488 8.63 -48.68 8.00
C ALA A 488 8.58 -48.43 6.50
N ASN A 489 7.36 -48.41 5.94
CA ASN A 489 7.10 -47.94 4.59
C ASN A 489 6.52 -46.52 4.64
N PHE A 490 7.33 -45.54 4.25
CA PHE A 490 6.92 -44.14 4.19
C PHE A 490 6.47 -43.75 2.79
N CYS A 491 5.45 -42.89 2.70
CA CYS A 491 5.01 -42.26 1.46
C CYS A 491 5.04 -40.75 1.62
N VAL A 492 5.70 -40.04 0.71
CA VAL A 492 5.75 -38.58 0.66
C VAL A 492 5.02 -38.12 -0.60
N LEU A 493 3.89 -37.44 -0.43
CA LEU A 493 3.14 -36.81 -1.51
C LEU A 493 3.59 -35.35 -1.60
N GLY A 494 4.21 -34.98 -2.72
CA GLY A 494 4.96 -33.73 -2.90
C GLY A 494 6.43 -33.91 -2.54
N LEU A 495 7.32 -33.95 -3.55
CA LEU A 495 8.75 -34.17 -3.34
C LEU A 495 9.49 -32.88 -2.95
N GLY A 496 9.19 -31.77 -3.65
CA GLY A 496 9.97 -30.53 -3.54
C GLY A 496 11.48 -30.78 -3.73
N GLY A 497 12.33 -30.12 -2.97
CA GLY A 497 13.78 -30.39 -2.98
C GLY A 497 14.18 -31.80 -2.50
N GLY A 498 13.23 -32.67 -2.12
CA GLY A 498 13.49 -34.04 -1.70
C GLY A 498 14.07 -34.16 -0.30
N LEU A 499 14.01 -33.11 0.52
CA LEU A 499 14.65 -33.05 1.84
C LEU A 499 14.01 -34.00 2.84
N LEU A 500 12.67 -34.01 2.94
CA LEU A 500 11.96 -34.95 3.80
C LEU A 500 12.24 -36.39 3.37
N THR A 501 12.17 -36.69 2.06
CA THR A 501 12.48 -38.01 1.48
C THR A 501 13.90 -38.45 1.82
N THR A 502 14.88 -37.56 1.65
CA THR A 502 16.30 -37.85 1.89
C THR A 502 16.58 -38.03 3.38
N PHE A 503 15.99 -37.19 4.23
CA PHE A 503 16.05 -37.33 5.68
C PHE A 503 15.50 -38.68 6.15
N LEU A 504 14.30 -39.06 5.67
CA LEU A 504 13.68 -40.34 6.02
C LEU A 504 14.57 -41.52 5.59
N HIS A 505 15.23 -41.42 4.44
CA HIS A 505 16.19 -42.41 3.97
C HIS A 505 17.43 -42.50 4.88
N ASP A 506 18.05 -41.37 5.22
CA ASP A 506 19.35 -41.32 5.91
C ASP A 506 19.27 -41.55 7.42
N VAL A 507 18.14 -41.21 8.04
CA VAL A 507 17.87 -41.36 9.48
C VAL A 507 17.22 -42.70 9.82
N PHE A 508 16.45 -43.31 8.90
CA PHE A 508 15.81 -44.61 9.11
C PHE A 508 16.38 -45.64 8.11
N PRO A 509 17.57 -46.22 8.39
CA PRO A 509 18.33 -46.99 7.39
C PRO A 509 17.66 -48.29 6.93
N LYS A 510 16.71 -48.84 7.70
CA LYS A 510 15.94 -50.03 7.32
C LYS A 510 14.58 -49.73 6.71
N SER A 511 14.15 -48.48 6.70
CA SER A 511 12.86 -48.06 6.16
C SER A 511 12.95 -47.80 4.65
N LYS A 512 11.80 -47.92 3.98
CA LYS A 512 11.61 -47.61 2.55
C LYS A 512 10.81 -46.33 2.40
N VAL A 513 11.11 -45.55 1.37
CA VAL A 513 10.46 -44.27 1.09
C VAL A 513 9.96 -44.24 -0.35
N SER A 514 8.65 -44.08 -0.52
CA SER A 514 8.03 -43.75 -1.80
C SER A 514 7.81 -42.25 -1.86
N ALA A 515 8.22 -41.57 -2.93
CA ALA A 515 7.94 -40.16 -3.15
C ALA A 515 7.21 -39.94 -4.47
N VAL A 516 6.16 -39.12 -4.44
CA VAL A 516 5.27 -38.86 -5.57
C VAL A 516 5.26 -37.36 -5.86
N ASP A 517 5.55 -36.97 -7.10
CA ASP A 517 5.47 -35.59 -7.56
C ASP A 517 5.03 -35.54 -9.02
N ILE A 518 4.30 -34.50 -9.39
CA ILE A 518 3.81 -34.30 -10.76
C ILE A 518 4.90 -33.70 -11.67
N ASP A 519 5.85 -32.94 -11.11
CA ASP A 519 6.85 -32.20 -11.86
C ASP A 519 8.15 -33.01 -12.01
N ALA A 520 8.46 -33.40 -13.26
CA ALA A 520 9.67 -34.15 -13.59
C ALA A 520 10.95 -33.44 -13.13
N ASN A 521 10.99 -32.11 -13.21
CA ASN A 521 12.18 -31.33 -12.91
C ASN A 521 12.56 -31.42 -11.43
N VAL A 522 11.56 -31.59 -10.56
CA VAL A 522 11.74 -31.64 -9.10
C VAL A 522 12.59 -32.86 -8.70
N PHE A 523 12.44 -33.99 -9.41
CA PHE A 523 13.27 -35.17 -9.17
C PHE A 523 14.74 -34.95 -9.52
N ASP A 524 15.01 -34.30 -10.65
CA ASP A 524 16.37 -33.96 -11.07
C ASP A 524 16.99 -32.92 -10.13
N ILE A 525 16.19 -31.96 -9.69
CA ILE A 525 16.60 -30.95 -8.73
C ILE A 525 16.99 -31.58 -7.40
N ALA A 526 16.15 -32.47 -6.86
CA ALA A 526 16.41 -33.17 -5.61
C ALA A 526 17.71 -33.99 -5.66
N LYS A 527 17.94 -34.73 -6.76
CA LYS A 527 19.17 -35.53 -6.95
C LYS A 527 20.41 -34.66 -7.11
N LYS A 528 20.36 -33.65 -7.98
CA LYS A 528 21.54 -32.87 -8.38
C LYS A 528 21.90 -31.78 -7.36
N TYR A 529 20.89 -31.13 -6.76
CA TYR A 529 21.09 -29.95 -5.94
C TYR A 529 20.81 -30.18 -4.45
N PHE A 530 20.11 -31.23 -4.06
CA PHE A 530 19.77 -31.48 -2.64
C PHE A 530 20.22 -32.85 -2.13
N ALA A 531 21.20 -33.46 -2.82
CA ALA A 531 21.86 -34.70 -2.40
C ALA A 531 20.91 -35.90 -2.20
N MET A 532 19.75 -35.91 -2.87
CA MET A 532 18.88 -37.09 -2.83
C MET A 532 19.59 -38.29 -3.48
N PRO A 533 19.65 -39.46 -2.82
CA PRO A 533 20.32 -40.64 -3.35
C PRO A 533 19.73 -41.08 -4.69
N SER A 534 20.57 -41.20 -5.72
CA SER A 534 20.12 -41.55 -7.07
C SER A 534 19.92 -43.06 -7.29
N ASP A 535 20.65 -43.91 -6.56
CA ASP A 535 20.72 -45.37 -6.79
C ASP A 535 20.33 -46.20 -5.55
N SER A 536 19.50 -45.67 -4.65
CA SER A 536 19.07 -46.41 -3.46
C SER A 536 17.88 -47.31 -3.75
N SER A 537 18.00 -48.61 -3.48
CA SER A 537 16.87 -49.56 -3.57
C SER A 537 15.78 -49.31 -2.52
N ARG A 538 16.00 -48.37 -1.59
CA ARG A 538 15.03 -47.98 -0.55
C ARG A 538 14.18 -46.77 -0.94
N ILE A 539 14.57 -46.02 -1.97
CA ILE A 539 13.80 -44.89 -2.48
C ILE A 539 13.10 -45.32 -3.78
N THR A 540 11.79 -45.13 -3.85
CA THR A 540 11.02 -45.33 -5.08
C THR A 540 10.34 -44.03 -5.48
N LEU A 541 10.59 -43.56 -6.70
CA LEU A 541 10.10 -42.28 -7.19
C LEU A 541 8.98 -42.50 -8.21
N PHE A 542 7.86 -41.80 -8.05
CA PHE A 542 6.71 -41.86 -8.95
C PHE A 542 6.41 -40.48 -9.52
N GLN A 543 6.68 -40.29 -10.82
CA GLN A 543 6.26 -39.09 -11.53
C GLN A 543 4.79 -39.24 -11.96
N GLU A 544 3.86 -38.89 -11.08
CA GLU A 544 2.42 -39.05 -11.29
C GLU A 544 1.63 -38.02 -10.45
N ASP A 545 0.38 -37.77 -10.81
CA ASP A 545 -0.54 -37.03 -9.94
C ASP A 545 -0.77 -37.82 -8.64
N ALA A 546 -0.51 -37.21 -7.49
CA ALA A 546 -0.61 -37.87 -6.20
C ALA A 546 -2.04 -38.34 -5.85
N LEU A 547 -3.10 -37.68 -6.33
CA LEU A 547 -4.48 -38.16 -6.14
C LEU A 547 -4.70 -39.45 -6.92
N LYS A 548 -4.26 -39.48 -8.18
CA LYS A 548 -4.36 -40.67 -9.04
C LYS A 548 -3.54 -41.83 -8.47
N TYR A 549 -2.33 -41.54 -7.99
CA TYR A 549 -1.49 -42.54 -7.34
C TYR A 549 -2.18 -43.18 -6.13
N ILE A 550 -2.73 -42.37 -5.22
CA ILE A 550 -3.43 -42.85 -4.02
C ILE A 550 -4.73 -43.61 -4.37
N GLU A 551 -5.43 -43.23 -5.44
CA GLU A 551 -6.60 -43.94 -5.92
C GLU A 551 -6.27 -45.35 -6.43
N GLU A 552 -5.23 -45.47 -7.25
CA GLU A 552 -4.91 -46.69 -7.96
C GLU A 552 -3.99 -47.64 -7.18
N CYS A 553 -3.14 -47.12 -6.30
CA CYS A 553 -2.11 -47.93 -5.66
C CYS A 553 -2.67 -49.13 -4.88
N PRO A 554 -3.80 -49.07 -4.15
CA PRO A 554 -4.32 -50.25 -3.44
C PRO A 554 -4.81 -51.37 -4.36
N ALA A 555 -5.14 -51.04 -5.61
CA ALA A 555 -5.58 -52.02 -6.62
C ALA A 555 -4.40 -52.70 -7.34
N LYS A 556 -3.18 -52.18 -7.20
CA LYS A 556 -1.98 -52.78 -7.78
C LYS A 556 -1.58 -54.00 -6.93
N GLY A 557 -1.48 -55.18 -7.54
CA GLY A 557 -1.16 -56.44 -6.83
C GLY A 557 0.21 -56.49 -6.15
N THR A 558 1.07 -55.49 -6.37
CA THR A 558 2.39 -55.32 -5.75
C THR A 558 2.39 -54.30 -4.60
N PHE A 559 1.23 -53.74 -4.26
CA PHE A 559 1.12 -52.68 -3.26
C PHE A 559 1.40 -53.20 -1.84
N THR A 560 2.22 -52.45 -1.12
CA THR A 560 2.43 -52.62 0.32
C THR A 560 1.88 -51.38 1.02
N SER A 561 1.08 -51.58 2.06
CA SER A 561 0.49 -50.48 2.84
C SER A 561 1.57 -49.61 3.49
N PHE A 562 1.29 -48.32 3.63
CA PHE A 562 2.21 -47.35 4.23
C PHE A 562 2.01 -47.24 5.74
N ASP A 563 3.10 -47.10 6.49
CA ASP A 563 3.05 -46.83 7.92
C ASP A 563 2.91 -45.33 8.19
N VAL A 564 3.44 -44.48 7.31
CA VAL A 564 3.14 -43.04 7.32
C VAL A 564 2.96 -42.53 5.90
N ILE A 565 1.91 -41.74 5.70
CA ILE A 565 1.74 -40.90 4.50
C ILE A 565 1.90 -39.45 4.93
N PHE A 566 2.88 -38.76 4.33
CA PHE A 566 3.11 -37.33 4.47
C PHE A 566 2.47 -36.61 3.29
N VAL A 567 1.56 -35.69 3.56
CA VAL A 567 0.93 -34.83 2.55
C VAL A 567 1.55 -33.44 2.66
N ASP A 568 2.50 -33.15 1.77
CA ASP A 568 3.24 -31.90 1.71
C ASP A 568 3.16 -31.29 0.29
N ILE A 569 1.93 -31.13 -0.18
CA ILE A 569 1.63 -30.56 -1.51
C ILE A 569 1.13 -29.14 -1.29
N ALA A 570 1.71 -28.18 -2.01
CA ALA A 570 1.24 -26.79 -2.04
C ALA A 570 0.50 -26.49 -3.35
N GLY A 571 -0.53 -25.64 -3.29
CA GLY A 571 -1.31 -25.16 -4.42
C GLY A 571 -1.13 -23.65 -4.66
N ASP A 572 -1.85 -23.13 -5.66
CA ASP A 572 -1.83 -21.70 -6.00
C ASP A 572 -2.43 -20.84 -4.86
N TYR A 573 -1.72 -19.77 -4.48
CA TYR A 573 -2.10 -18.77 -3.48
C TYR A 573 -3.40 -18.04 -3.81
N GLN A 574 -3.84 -18.05 -5.07
CA GLN A 574 -5.00 -17.29 -5.52
C GLN A 574 -6.36 -17.92 -5.16
N VAL A 575 -6.40 -19.19 -4.74
CA VAL A 575 -7.67 -19.90 -4.46
C VAL A 575 -7.95 -19.92 -2.95
N ASP A 576 -8.89 -19.08 -2.50
CA ASP A 576 -9.48 -19.06 -1.14
C ASP A 576 -8.51 -18.93 0.05
N GLY A 577 -7.23 -18.62 -0.19
CA GLY A 577 -6.19 -18.47 0.83
C GLY A 577 -5.75 -19.77 1.50
N LEU A 578 -6.12 -20.94 0.96
CA LEU A 578 -5.61 -22.25 1.38
C LEU A 578 -4.44 -22.63 0.47
N VAL A 579 -3.24 -22.73 1.05
CA VAL A 579 -1.99 -22.97 0.32
C VAL A 579 -1.65 -24.45 0.36
N CYS A 580 -1.71 -25.06 1.54
CA CYS A 580 -1.40 -26.46 1.75
C CYS A 580 -2.51 -27.10 2.63
N PRO A 581 -3.06 -28.26 2.29
CA PRO A 581 -2.98 -28.89 0.97
C PRO A 581 -3.90 -28.15 -0.04
N PRO A 582 -3.75 -28.36 -1.37
CA PRO A 582 -4.66 -27.76 -2.36
C PRO A 582 -6.10 -28.23 -2.17
N ALA A 583 -7.08 -27.45 -2.64
CA ALA A 583 -8.50 -27.74 -2.43
C ALA A 583 -8.96 -29.16 -2.80
N PRO A 584 -8.45 -29.81 -3.88
CA PRO A 584 -8.75 -31.22 -4.17
C PRO A 584 -8.30 -32.20 -3.08
N PHE A 585 -7.14 -31.97 -2.47
CA PHE A 585 -6.58 -32.81 -1.40
C PHE A 585 -7.27 -32.58 -0.05
N ALA A 586 -7.93 -31.43 0.13
CA ALA A 586 -8.63 -31.04 1.35
C ALA A 586 -10.08 -31.55 1.44
N LYS A 587 -10.37 -32.74 0.90
CA LYS A 587 -11.73 -33.32 0.86
C LYS A 587 -11.79 -34.63 1.64
N ARG A 588 -12.90 -34.88 2.35
CA ARG A 588 -13.10 -36.12 3.14
C ARG A 588 -12.82 -37.39 2.35
N HIS A 589 -13.35 -37.51 1.13
CA HIS A 589 -13.17 -38.72 0.32
C HIS A 589 -11.68 -38.97 -0.01
N VAL A 590 -10.86 -37.93 -0.18
CA VAL A 590 -9.42 -38.07 -0.43
C VAL A 590 -8.69 -38.55 0.82
N PHE A 591 -9.01 -38.00 1.99
CA PHE A 591 -8.47 -38.52 3.26
C PHE A 591 -8.87 -39.97 3.51
N GLU A 592 -10.09 -40.37 3.13
CA GLU A 592 -10.54 -41.77 3.18
C GLU A 592 -9.77 -42.67 2.20
N MET A 593 -9.43 -42.17 1.00
CA MET A 593 -8.57 -42.89 0.05
C MET A 593 -7.16 -43.10 0.61
N MET A 594 -6.55 -42.06 1.18
CA MET A 594 -5.26 -42.15 1.85
C MET A 594 -5.30 -43.13 3.03
N LYS A 595 -6.39 -43.12 3.81
CA LYS A 595 -6.61 -44.08 4.90
C LYS A 595 -6.60 -45.54 4.41
N LYS A 596 -7.17 -45.84 3.23
CA LYS A 596 -7.15 -47.19 2.64
C LYS A 596 -5.74 -47.65 2.25
N CYS A 597 -4.82 -46.71 2.04
CA CYS A 597 -3.42 -46.98 1.70
C CYS A 597 -2.55 -47.22 2.96
N LEU A 598 -3.05 -46.88 4.15
CA LEU A 598 -2.31 -47.03 5.40
C LEU A 598 -2.38 -48.47 5.94
N SER A 599 -1.32 -48.86 6.66
CA SER A 599 -1.33 -50.06 7.49
C SER A 599 -2.33 -49.88 8.66
N PRO A 600 -2.78 -50.95 9.34
CA PRO A 600 -3.78 -50.84 10.42
C PRO A 600 -3.40 -49.91 11.58
N GLN A 601 -2.11 -49.63 11.75
CA GLN A 601 -1.57 -48.70 12.76
C GLN A 601 -0.88 -47.49 12.11
N GLY A 602 -1.05 -47.31 10.81
CA GLY A 602 -0.43 -46.24 10.06
C GLY A 602 -0.98 -44.87 10.45
N VAL A 603 -0.24 -43.85 10.06
CA VAL A 603 -0.52 -42.46 10.41
C VAL A 603 -0.58 -41.62 9.13
N LEU A 604 -1.64 -40.83 8.98
CA LEU A 604 -1.70 -39.78 7.98
C LEU A 604 -1.19 -38.48 8.62
N ALA A 605 -0.21 -37.83 8.01
CA ALA A 605 0.32 -36.53 8.41
C ALA A 605 0.06 -35.52 7.29
N VAL A 606 -0.72 -34.47 7.58
CA VAL A 606 -1.11 -33.46 6.59
C VAL A 606 -0.61 -32.09 7.05
N ASN A 607 0.22 -31.46 6.23
CA ASN A 607 0.60 -30.07 6.42
C ASN A 607 -0.58 -29.16 6.02
N VAL A 608 -1.00 -28.26 6.91
CA VAL A 608 -2.08 -27.30 6.66
C VAL A 608 -1.59 -25.89 6.81
N VAL A 609 -1.59 -25.15 5.71
CA VAL A 609 -1.22 -23.74 5.62
C VAL A 609 -2.38 -22.99 4.99
N SER A 610 -3.03 -22.13 5.76
CA SER A 610 -4.08 -21.26 5.24
C SER A 610 -4.09 -19.91 5.91
N ARG A 611 -4.12 -18.85 5.09
CA ARG A 611 -4.30 -17.47 5.52
C ARG A 611 -5.80 -17.16 5.78
N ASN A 612 -6.70 -18.02 5.32
CA ASN A 612 -8.15 -17.88 5.51
C ASN A 612 -8.65 -18.80 6.63
N LYS A 613 -9.10 -18.18 7.74
CA LYS A 613 -9.63 -18.91 8.90
C LYS A 613 -10.81 -19.84 8.58
N ASN A 614 -11.65 -19.48 7.61
CA ASN A 614 -12.77 -20.32 7.20
C ASN A 614 -12.31 -21.52 6.37
N SER A 615 -11.40 -21.30 5.40
CA SER A 615 -10.82 -22.39 4.62
C SER A 615 -10.13 -23.41 5.52
N LYS A 616 -9.34 -22.95 6.50
CA LYS A 616 -8.72 -23.80 7.53
C LYS A 616 -9.76 -24.61 8.32
N LYS A 617 -10.83 -23.97 8.79
CA LYS A 617 -11.93 -24.65 9.50
C LYS A 617 -12.59 -25.73 8.63
N ASN A 618 -12.77 -25.47 7.34
CA ASN A 618 -13.34 -26.43 6.41
C ASN A 618 -12.44 -27.67 6.27
N VAL A 619 -11.12 -27.50 6.13
CA VAL A 619 -10.18 -28.65 6.08
C VAL A 619 -10.26 -29.49 7.35
N LEU A 620 -10.28 -28.85 8.53
CA LEU A 620 -10.44 -29.54 9.81
C LEU A 620 -11.78 -30.30 9.90
N GLN A 621 -12.86 -29.76 9.32
CA GLN A 621 -14.17 -30.40 9.30
C GLN A 621 -14.22 -31.61 8.35
N GLU A 622 -13.57 -31.52 7.20
CA GLU A 622 -13.45 -32.61 6.23
C GLU A 622 -12.66 -33.78 6.81
N PHE A 623 -11.59 -33.52 7.56
CA PHE A 623 -10.76 -34.58 8.17
C PHE A 623 -11.42 -35.28 9.37
N ARG A 624 -12.30 -34.59 10.09
CA ARG A 624 -12.86 -35.07 11.36
C ARG A 624 -13.61 -36.39 11.22
N GLY A 625 -13.40 -37.29 12.19
CA GLY A 625 -14.12 -38.55 12.31
C GLY A 625 -13.74 -39.59 11.26
N ILE A 626 -12.69 -39.34 10.48
CA ILE A 626 -12.15 -40.31 9.53
C ILE A 626 -11.32 -41.35 10.28
N PHE A 627 -10.57 -40.92 11.31
CA PHE A 627 -9.72 -41.79 12.11
C PHE A 627 -10.27 -41.95 13.54
N LYS A 628 -9.96 -43.07 14.19
CA LYS A 628 -10.34 -43.28 15.61
C LYS A 628 -9.66 -42.28 16.54
N SER A 629 -8.43 -41.91 16.21
CA SER A 629 -7.61 -40.96 16.95
C SER A 629 -7.12 -39.85 16.01
N GLU A 630 -7.44 -38.60 16.35
CA GLU A 630 -7.07 -37.41 15.56
C GLU A 630 -6.40 -36.39 16.46
N TYR A 631 -5.30 -35.81 15.98
CA TYR A 631 -4.48 -34.86 16.71
C TYR A 631 -4.07 -33.68 15.84
N LEU A 632 -3.66 -32.61 16.50
CA LEU A 632 -3.11 -31.42 15.88
C LEU A 632 -1.77 -31.09 16.56
N LEU A 633 -0.74 -30.88 15.75
CA LEU A 633 0.50 -30.25 16.19
C LEU A 633 0.53 -28.83 15.61
N ASN A 634 0.69 -27.84 16.48
CA ASN A 634 0.91 -26.46 16.08
C ASN A 634 1.84 -25.76 17.08
N ARG A 635 2.42 -24.64 16.65
CA ARG A 635 3.17 -23.71 17.49
C ARG A 635 2.52 -22.33 17.37
N GLU A 636 2.48 -21.57 18.46
CA GLU A 636 1.75 -20.28 18.51
C GLU A 636 2.23 -19.27 17.44
N GLU A 637 3.48 -19.38 17.02
CA GLU A 637 4.14 -18.46 16.07
C GLU A 637 4.19 -18.99 14.63
N ASP A 638 3.69 -20.20 14.35
CA ASP A 638 3.73 -20.83 13.01
C ASP A 638 2.35 -20.86 12.34
N ILE A 639 2.31 -20.55 11.05
CA ILE A 639 1.09 -20.64 10.21
C ILE A 639 0.79 -22.11 9.87
N ASN A 640 1.81 -22.96 9.84
CA ASN A 640 1.69 -24.39 9.59
C ASN A 640 1.06 -25.11 10.77
N GLU A 641 0.02 -25.90 10.49
CA GLU A 641 -0.50 -26.89 11.43
C GLU A 641 -0.41 -28.28 10.83
N ILE A 642 0.06 -29.25 11.61
CA ILE A 642 0.13 -30.64 11.16
C ILE A 642 -1.04 -31.41 11.75
N MET A 643 -1.92 -31.88 10.86
CA MET A 643 -3.02 -32.76 11.22
C MET A 643 -2.56 -34.21 11.17
N LEU A 644 -2.78 -34.94 12.27
CA LEU A 644 -2.40 -36.34 12.41
C LEU A 644 -3.63 -37.21 12.61
N GLY A 645 -3.75 -38.29 11.84
CA GLY A 645 -4.86 -39.24 11.91
C GLY A 645 -4.38 -40.69 11.97
N THR A 646 -4.88 -41.47 12.91
CA THR A 646 -4.55 -42.91 13.03
C THR A 646 -5.69 -43.71 13.66
N ASP A 647 -5.81 -44.98 13.26
CA ASP A 647 -6.74 -45.93 13.88
C ASP A 647 -6.12 -46.69 15.07
N ALA A 648 -4.87 -46.40 15.42
CA ALA A 648 -4.22 -46.93 16.62
C ALA A 648 -4.90 -46.37 17.89
N SER A 649 -5.35 -47.28 18.76
CA SER A 649 -6.11 -46.96 19.98
C SER A 649 -5.24 -46.41 21.12
N ASN A 650 -3.94 -46.69 21.12
CA ASN A 650 -2.98 -46.25 22.14
C ASN A 650 -2.08 -45.09 21.68
N ALA A 651 -2.37 -44.48 20.53
CA ALA A 651 -1.45 -43.56 19.83
C ALA A 651 -0.90 -42.43 20.71
N LYS A 652 -1.74 -41.76 21.52
CA LYS A 652 -1.28 -40.67 22.41
C LYS A 652 -0.29 -41.13 23.48
N ALA A 653 -0.47 -42.35 24.02
CA ALA A 653 0.46 -42.93 24.97
C ALA A 653 1.77 -43.32 24.29
N THR A 654 1.68 -43.95 23.10
CA THR A 654 2.83 -44.27 22.25
C THR A 654 3.67 -43.03 21.95
N PHE A 655 3.04 -41.91 21.59
CA PHE A 655 3.71 -40.64 21.33
C PHE A 655 4.51 -40.13 22.54
N ALA A 656 3.86 -40.09 23.71
CA ALA A 656 4.51 -39.64 24.93
C ALA A 656 5.69 -40.55 25.32
N ASN A 657 5.54 -41.87 25.18
CA ASN A 657 6.59 -42.84 25.46
C ASN A 657 7.76 -42.71 24.48
N SER A 658 7.48 -42.60 23.18
CA SER A 658 8.49 -42.39 22.14
C SER A 658 9.31 -41.13 22.38
N ILE A 659 8.66 -40.00 22.69
CA ILE A 659 9.36 -38.75 23.04
C ILE A 659 10.19 -38.94 24.30
N ALA A 660 9.62 -39.49 25.37
CA ALA A 660 10.33 -39.68 26.63
C ALA A 660 11.58 -40.56 26.47
N LYS A 661 11.50 -41.57 25.60
CA LYS A 661 12.58 -42.52 25.35
C LYS A 661 13.67 -41.95 24.43
N TYR A 662 13.30 -41.29 23.34
CA TYR A 662 14.24 -40.96 22.26
C TYR A 662 14.56 -39.48 22.09
N SER A 663 13.82 -38.53 22.70
CA SER A 663 14.07 -37.08 22.52
C SER A 663 15.47 -36.62 22.96
N LYS A 664 16.12 -37.36 23.86
CA LYS A 664 17.50 -37.08 24.30
C LYS A 664 18.57 -37.69 23.40
N GLU A 665 18.20 -38.69 22.60
CA GLU A 665 19.12 -39.46 21.73
C GLU A 665 19.01 -39.04 20.26
N CYS A 666 17.87 -38.45 19.88
CA CYS A 666 17.53 -38.07 18.52
C CYS A 666 17.33 -36.54 18.45
N ASP A 667 18.37 -35.81 18.06
CA ASP A 667 18.35 -34.34 17.98
C ASP A 667 17.32 -33.78 16.98
N TRP A 668 16.83 -34.61 16.05
CA TRP A 668 15.79 -34.26 15.10
C TRP A 668 14.36 -34.28 15.70
N ILE A 669 14.16 -34.86 16.89
CA ILE A 669 12.87 -34.84 17.58
C ILE A 669 12.74 -33.50 18.29
N THR A 670 12.10 -32.53 17.63
CA THR A 670 11.91 -31.18 18.17
C THR A 670 10.53 -30.94 18.79
N VAL A 671 9.64 -31.93 18.71
CA VAL A 671 8.29 -31.88 19.29
C VAL A 671 8.27 -32.42 20.72
N SER A 672 7.45 -31.81 21.57
CA SER A 672 7.18 -32.19 22.95
C SER A 672 5.84 -32.90 23.10
N SER A 673 5.67 -33.64 24.19
CA SER A 673 4.41 -34.35 24.48
C SER A 673 3.21 -33.41 24.65
N ASN A 674 3.45 -32.14 25.00
CA ASN A 674 2.41 -31.15 25.26
C ASN A 674 1.91 -30.46 23.99
N GLU A 675 2.72 -30.44 22.92
CA GLU A 675 2.33 -29.88 21.63
C GLU A 675 1.28 -30.76 20.91
N LEU A 676 1.19 -32.06 21.24
CA LEU A 676 0.18 -32.97 20.67
C LEU A 676 -1.20 -32.74 21.28
N MET A 677 -1.96 -31.84 20.65
CA MET A 677 -3.31 -31.51 21.06
C MET A 677 -4.34 -32.50 20.53
N ASN A 678 -5.41 -32.69 21.30
CA ASN A 678 -6.59 -33.39 20.79
C ASN A 678 -7.22 -32.53 19.68
N PHE A 679 -7.80 -33.19 18.69
CA PHE A 679 -8.49 -32.48 17.61
C PHE A 679 -9.57 -31.52 18.15
N PRO A 680 -9.61 -30.25 17.70
CA PRO A 680 -10.45 -29.22 18.31
C PRO A 680 -11.94 -29.54 18.16
N ARG A 681 -12.76 -29.30 19.21
CA ARG A 681 -14.22 -29.33 19.07
C ARG A 681 -14.66 -28.08 18.30
N LEU A 682 -15.22 -28.23 17.10
CA LEU A 682 -15.82 -27.08 16.40
C LEU A 682 -17.06 -26.66 17.21
N LYS A 683 -17.08 -25.39 17.65
CA LYS A 683 -18.27 -24.74 18.19
C LYS A 683 -19.11 -24.18 17.06
#